data_AF-A0A1Y2EI72-F1
#
_entry.id   AF-A0A1Y2EI72-F1
#
_cell.length_a   1.000
_cell.length_b   1.000
_cell.length_c   1.000
_cell.angle_alpha   90.00
_cell.angle_beta   90.00
_cell.angle_gamma   90.00
#
_symmetry.space_group_name_H-M   'P 1'
#
loop_
_entity.id
_entity.type
_entity.pdbx_description
1 polymer ?
#
loop_
_entity_poly.entity_id
_entity_poly.type
_entity_poly.pdbx_seq_one_letter_code
_entity_poly.pdbx_strand_id
1 'polypeptide(L)'
;MDSTTALRAVAANIDQPWDHHVYDVRSHEQATIDDAVAVFESILEPLQDLESDEVSNGSDLAAAEGEISQLTLISSERNNNKETLLTAETFIWVPQMPEYPMTSETGVCYVISARGQTKEQARSHINEIQFCHGHKTSWRQTTCAFLDNAICNRVTYKCTGVKACEYLSPALRNRSYTEVSENEWDLVATAKQEAERAINDQVHYQALCFLYAEIKLFEDGKLCKPYENTCKLEIIQDGKTISGVPRHTLRCIHSRPHSETPSHVRHHWKPIPREYNPAIILFQAVLNNTLVDQIQPGPCYHIAQNKKLAKLCPIVHPQGKGKIIELSCQCEYDFYIPLDLDLHPYVLCVCHGTHRHPIPPPSKLGSKLYTETWDLIQRIADPRLRCTLFLKNPIVQTWIRSKGATSLVDLHPALINSELIGYIIRKHRMIHFAAGSGLMAVQRAFERENGKPGQYIQEVFQNSTNFMVICFNNEQFHLFKSLRTCTIDMNYKHLIDREDREVIWAVYDEGICRNVALVRVITNSDSIKMYHFMFHQVFRIMREKFNYEVSWAFDQTLGSAENPFIGFTTDQDYKLIIGLGMYLYDKFQQGSWLYYVKSTIRYCKVHFQRGVEKITGVANRGPDSDFSRMMELLHMQSEEDYNELCRLLSTNSTNPKLRAWALHKVRPAIKCGVNQHFSWISSSDWDKMAPSTNPAEVQHQRSYHYGGRYQYVADCVENNRQLDEKDFESAAIYKKFNIPYAYRPASIQDRYARSTMREITTIQKRRRETESFSDFPIPSPSPTFDYASSSNQLGIPSSAVSEARELSQYSSSGSARSGSLPSRSKFKRHKSLNPHRTQNTSGHAQDSLEARFQAVDILRREEEARALKLQNDEKELELEERRRRLNG
;
A
#
# COMPACT_ATOMS: atom_id res chain seq x y z
N MET A 1 23.24 61.31 37.37
CA MET A 1 23.70 60.34 38.39
C MET A 1 23.00 59.04 38.09
N ASP A 2 23.81 58.04 37.84
CA ASP A 2 23.62 57.03 36.80
C ASP A 2 22.76 55.85 37.27
N SER A 3 21.71 55.56 36.50
CA SER A 3 20.65 54.56 36.69
C SER A 3 21.10 53.14 36.32
N THR A 4 22.40 52.90 36.21
CA THR A 4 23.00 51.63 35.83
C THR A 4 23.09 50.60 36.97
N THR A 5 22.84 50.99 38.22
CA THR A 5 23.04 50.08 39.38
C THR A 5 21.77 49.34 39.80
N ALA A 6 20.57 49.88 39.54
CA ALA A 6 19.31 49.20 39.88
C ALA A 6 18.89 48.14 38.84
N LEU A 7 19.36 48.26 37.59
CA LEU A 7 19.07 47.30 36.50
C LEU A 7 19.88 46.00 36.58
N ARG A 8 20.98 45.96 37.36
CA ARG A 8 21.80 44.75 37.52
C ARG A 8 21.32 43.77 38.59
N ALA A 9 20.45 44.19 39.50
CA ALA A 9 19.94 43.31 40.57
C ALA A 9 18.72 42.47 40.16
N VAL A 10 18.01 42.83 39.10
CA VAL A 10 16.83 42.07 38.61
C VAL A 10 17.20 41.06 37.51
N ALA A 11 18.33 41.26 36.82
CA ALA A 11 18.83 40.34 35.79
C ALA A 11 19.52 39.08 36.35
N ALA A 12 19.69 38.93 37.66
CA ALA A 12 20.44 37.83 38.27
C ALA A 12 19.57 36.67 38.80
N ASN A 13 18.26 36.65 38.53
CA ASN A 13 17.35 35.58 39.01
C ASN A 13 16.39 35.03 37.94
N ILE A 14 16.69 35.23 36.65
CA ILE A 14 15.98 34.59 35.53
C ILE A 14 17.04 34.03 34.58
N ASP A 15 17.77 33.01 35.05
CA ASP A 15 18.60 32.17 34.20
C ASP A 15 18.62 30.75 34.79
N GLN A 16 17.71 29.91 34.30
CA GLN A 16 18.05 28.51 34.08
C GLN A 16 17.89 28.25 32.57
N PRO A 17 19.00 28.24 31.81
CA PRO A 17 18.98 27.94 30.40
C PRO A 17 18.80 26.44 30.20
N TRP A 18 17.88 26.05 29.31
CA TRP A 18 17.95 24.73 28.69
C TRP A 18 19.01 24.81 27.61
N ASP A 19 20.16 24.19 27.90
CA ASP A 19 21.32 24.11 27.03
C ASP A 19 20.95 23.78 25.59
N HIS A 20 21.38 24.66 24.69
CA HIS A 20 21.62 24.34 23.29
C HIS A 20 22.80 23.36 23.17
N HIS A 21 22.59 22.11 23.56
CA HIS A 21 23.50 21.03 23.19
C HIS A 21 23.08 20.49 21.81
N VAL A 22 23.73 21.05 20.79
CA VAL A 22 24.03 20.36 19.54
C VAL A 22 24.68 19.03 19.92
N TYR A 23 23.92 17.95 19.86
CA TYR A 23 24.47 16.61 20.02
C TYR A 23 25.18 16.24 18.72
N ASP A 24 26.50 16.21 18.81
CA ASP A 24 27.41 15.70 17.79
C ASP A 24 27.13 14.20 17.58
N VAL A 25 26.67 13.83 16.39
CA VAL A 25 26.45 12.44 15.96
C VAL A 25 27.75 11.83 15.39
N ARG A 26 28.92 12.44 15.61
CA ARG A 26 30.21 11.83 15.31
C ARG A 26 30.76 11.08 16.52
N SER A 27 30.29 9.85 16.74
CA SER A 27 31.10 8.77 17.36
C SER A 27 30.25 7.53 17.66
N HIS A 28 29.72 6.87 16.63
CA HIS A 28 29.69 5.38 16.62
C HIS A 28 29.22 4.72 15.30
N GLU A 29 29.01 5.47 14.22
CA GLU A 29 28.81 4.89 12.87
C GLU A 29 29.80 5.42 11.82
N GLN A 30 30.91 6.03 12.27
CA GLN A 30 31.99 6.52 11.42
C GLN A 30 33.17 5.52 11.33
N ALA A 31 32.86 4.22 11.38
CA ALA A 31 33.85 3.14 11.18
C ALA A 31 33.38 2.07 10.18
N THR A 32 32.24 2.29 9.51
CA THR A 32 31.73 1.37 8.46
C THR A 32 31.19 2.09 7.23
N ILE A 33 31.26 3.43 7.19
CA ILE A 33 30.83 4.25 6.04
C ILE A 33 32.06 4.83 5.30
N ASP A 34 33.17 5.11 6.00
CA ASP A 34 34.38 5.65 5.36
C ASP A 34 35.11 4.63 4.46
N ASP A 35 34.94 3.33 4.70
CA ASP A 35 35.41 2.28 3.78
C ASP A 35 34.51 2.11 2.54
N ALA A 36 33.27 2.58 2.59
CA ALA A 36 32.31 2.47 1.49
C ALA A 36 32.28 3.72 0.58
N VAL A 37 32.60 4.89 1.14
CA VAL A 37 32.64 6.18 0.39
C VAL A 37 33.96 6.37 -0.36
N ALA A 38 35.09 5.87 0.18
CA ALA A 38 36.40 5.94 -0.49
C ALA A 38 36.49 5.10 -1.79
N VAL A 39 35.60 4.13 -1.99
CA VAL A 39 35.52 3.30 -3.21
C VAL A 39 34.58 3.91 -4.26
N PHE A 40 33.68 4.81 -3.85
CA PHE A 40 32.62 5.34 -4.72
C PHE A 40 32.88 6.79 -5.17
N GLU A 41 33.76 7.54 -4.49
CA GLU A 41 34.15 8.90 -4.89
C GLU A 41 35.32 8.95 -5.91
N SER A 42 35.80 7.79 -6.40
CA SER A 42 36.78 7.74 -7.50
C SER A 42 36.15 7.66 -8.90
N ILE A 43 34.82 7.78 -9.02
CA ILE A 43 34.11 7.59 -10.29
C ILE A 43 32.99 8.66 -10.41
N LEU A 44 33.24 9.63 -11.32
CA LEU A 44 32.31 10.64 -11.88
C LEU A 44 32.10 11.88 -10.97
N GLU A 45 32.35 13.13 -11.36
CA GLU A 45 32.21 13.89 -12.63
C GLU A 45 33.01 15.23 -12.49
N PRO A 46 33.09 16.21 -13.44
CA PRO A 46 32.18 16.48 -14.55
C PRO A 46 32.80 16.79 -15.93
N LEU A 47 31.94 16.67 -16.94
CA LEU A 47 32.05 17.19 -18.30
C LEU A 47 32.21 18.71 -18.33
N GLN A 48 33.05 19.21 -19.25
CA GLN A 48 32.81 20.48 -19.95
C GLN A 48 33.53 20.52 -21.31
N ASP A 49 32.86 21.19 -22.25
CA ASP A 49 33.30 21.77 -23.52
C ASP A 49 33.20 20.97 -24.84
N LEU A 50 32.07 21.25 -25.51
CA LEU A 50 31.90 21.85 -26.83
C LEU A 50 32.58 21.25 -28.09
N GLU A 51 31.67 20.94 -29.03
CA GLU A 51 31.66 21.32 -30.45
C GLU A 51 32.18 20.36 -31.55
N SER A 52 31.28 20.24 -32.54
CA SER A 52 31.49 20.13 -33.98
C SER A 52 31.71 18.75 -34.63
N ASP A 53 30.67 18.37 -35.37
CA ASP A 53 30.68 18.11 -36.81
C ASP A 53 30.73 16.68 -37.40
N GLU A 54 29.77 16.55 -38.31
CA GLU A 54 29.73 15.78 -39.55
C GLU A 54 29.24 14.33 -39.58
N VAL A 55 28.00 14.27 -40.10
CA VAL A 55 27.33 13.18 -40.77
C VAL A 55 28.15 12.67 -41.96
N SER A 56 28.33 11.36 -42.08
CA SER A 56 28.32 10.71 -43.40
C SER A 56 27.72 9.31 -43.35
N ASN A 57 26.81 9.09 -44.30
CA ASN A 57 26.09 7.86 -44.62
C ASN A 57 27.03 6.76 -45.14
N GLY A 58 26.61 5.50 -45.03
CA GLY A 58 27.23 4.43 -45.83
C GLY A 58 26.80 3.00 -45.50
N SER A 59 25.58 2.68 -45.93
CA SER A 59 25.05 1.39 -46.43
C SER A 59 25.88 0.09 -46.32
N ASP A 60 25.17 -0.95 -45.87
CA ASP A 60 25.07 -2.32 -46.39
C ASP A 60 26.31 -2.99 -47.00
N LEU A 61 26.61 -4.20 -46.52
CA LEU A 61 27.04 -5.28 -47.40
C LEU A 61 26.66 -6.65 -46.84
N ALA A 62 26.01 -7.40 -47.72
CA ALA A 62 25.35 -8.68 -47.52
C ALA A 62 26.33 -9.85 -47.35
N ALA A 63 25.76 -10.92 -46.82
CA ALA A 63 26.34 -12.24 -46.61
C ALA A 63 26.94 -12.86 -47.87
N ALA A 64 28.04 -13.57 -47.69
CA ALA A 64 28.52 -14.61 -48.60
C ALA A 64 28.89 -15.84 -47.75
N GLU A 65 28.11 -16.91 -47.93
CA GLU A 65 28.41 -18.25 -47.45
C GLU A 65 29.52 -18.88 -48.30
N GLY A 66 30.41 -19.61 -47.65
CA GLY A 66 31.45 -20.43 -48.26
C GLY A 66 32.11 -21.32 -47.21
N GLU A 67 31.66 -22.58 -47.13
CA GLU A 67 32.26 -23.62 -46.29
C GLU A 67 33.67 -23.97 -46.75
N ILE A 68 34.66 -23.62 -45.92
CA ILE A 68 35.87 -24.41 -45.67
C ILE A 68 36.11 -24.30 -44.16
N SER A 69 35.93 -25.38 -43.40
CA SER A 69 36.16 -25.38 -41.94
C SER A 69 37.65 -25.35 -41.60
N GLN A 70 38.29 -24.20 -41.83
CA GLN A 70 39.59 -23.88 -41.24
C GLN A 70 39.37 -23.49 -39.77
N LEU A 71 39.85 -24.33 -38.85
CA LEU A 71 39.92 -23.97 -37.44
C LEU A 71 40.86 -22.76 -37.29
N THR A 72 40.30 -21.62 -36.88
CA THR A 72 41.06 -20.40 -36.68
C THR A 72 41.61 -20.36 -35.26
N LEU A 73 42.91 -20.16 -35.11
CA LEU A 73 43.55 -19.97 -33.81
C LEU A 73 43.16 -18.60 -33.24
N ILE A 74 42.58 -18.59 -32.03
CA ILE A 74 42.27 -17.36 -31.29
C ILE A 74 43.42 -16.98 -30.37
N SER A 75 43.93 -17.96 -29.60
CA SER A 75 45.10 -17.75 -28.73
C SER A 75 45.81 -19.06 -28.44
N SER A 76 47.09 -18.99 -28.12
CA SER A 76 47.89 -20.12 -27.64
C SER A 76 48.44 -19.78 -26.25
N GLU A 77 48.26 -20.69 -25.29
CA GLU A 77 48.82 -20.56 -23.94
C GLU A 77 49.73 -21.75 -23.64
N ARG A 78 50.94 -21.49 -23.15
CA ARG A 78 51.84 -22.53 -22.62
C ARG A 78 51.78 -22.54 -21.10
N ASN A 79 51.37 -23.67 -20.53
CA ASN A 79 51.38 -23.86 -19.08
C ASN A 79 51.86 -25.29 -18.75
N ASN A 80 52.91 -25.43 -17.93
CA ASN A 80 53.47 -26.73 -17.48
C ASN A 80 53.61 -27.79 -18.59
N ASN A 81 54.32 -27.48 -19.69
CA ASN A 81 54.56 -28.37 -20.83
C ASN A 81 53.32 -28.87 -21.60
N LYS A 82 52.14 -28.26 -21.41
CA LYS A 82 50.98 -28.41 -22.29
C LYS A 82 50.68 -27.08 -22.99
N GLU A 83 50.64 -27.13 -24.32
CA GLU A 83 50.18 -26.03 -25.16
C GLU A 83 48.66 -26.15 -25.28
N THR A 84 47.94 -25.15 -24.78
CA THR A 84 46.48 -25.10 -24.87
C THR A 84 46.14 -24.11 -25.98
N LEU A 85 45.68 -24.63 -27.10
CA LEU A 85 45.23 -23.83 -28.24
C LEU A 85 43.73 -23.58 -28.08
N LEU A 86 43.32 -22.32 -28.06
CA LEU A 86 41.91 -21.94 -28.18
C LEU A 86 41.64 -21.65 -29.66
N THR A 87 40.78 -22.44 -30.29
CA THR A 87 40.39 -22.32 -31.69
C THR A 87 38.90 -22.08 -31.80
N ALA A 88 38.44 -21.52 -32.92
CA ALA A 88 37.02 -21.46 -33.25
C ALA A 88 36.81 -21.93 -34.70
N GLU A 89 35.72 -22.66 -34.93
CA GLU A 89 35.34 -23.14 -36.26
C GLU A 89 34.36 -22.20 -36.96
N THR A 90 33.54 -21.49 -36.17
CA THR A 90 32.47 -20.61 -36.67
C THR A 90 32.64 -19.22 -36.09
N PHE A 91 32.48 -18.19 -36.92
CA PHE A 91 32.52 -16.79 -36.53
C PHE A 91 31.19 -16.11 -36.84
N ILE A 92 30.59 -15.47 -35.85
CA ILE A 92 29.29 -14.82 -35.97
C ILE A 92 29.43 -13.36 -35.54
N TRP A 93 29.19 -12.46 -36.48
CA TRP A 93 29.23 -11.03 -36.24
C TRP A 93 27.89 -10.57 -35.69
N VAL A 94 27.90 -9.99 -34.50
CA VAL A 94 26.67 -9.57 -33.82
C VAL A 94 26.82 -8.17 -33.22
N PRO A 95 25.77 -7.34 -33.22
CA PRO A 95 25.78 -6.04 -32.56
C PRO A 95 25.71 -6.18 -31.02
N GLN A 96 25.18 -7.29 -30.52
CA GLN A 96 25.00 -7.60 -29.10
C GLN A 96 25.07 -9.11 -28.89
N MET A 97 25.54 -9.54 -27.72
CA MET A 97 25.60 -10.94 -27.36
C MET A 97 24.20 -11.57 -27.32
N PRO A 98 23.95 -12.72 -27.96
CA PRO A 98 22.67 -13.43 -27.86
C PRO A 98 22.44 -13.99 -26.46
N GLU A 99 21.17 -14.08 -26.06
CA GLU A 99 20.77 -14.61 -24.75
C GLU A 99 21.14 -16.08 -24.54
N TYR A 100 21.04 -16.88 -25.60
CA TYR A 100 21.42 -18.29 -25.63
C TYR A 100 22.44 -18.49 -26.75
N PRO A 101 23.73 -18.19 -26.52
CA PRO A 101 24.75 -18.37 -27.55
C PRO A 101 24.90 -19.85 -27.91
N MET A 102 25.16 -20.09 -29.19
CA MET A 102 25.54 -21.40 -29.69
C MET A 102 26.92 -21.79 -29.15
N THR A 103 27.12 -23.09 -29.01
CA THR A 103 28.34 -23.71 -28.49
C THR A 103 28.75 -24.84 -29.42
N SER A 104 30.03 -25.19 -29.43
CA SER A 104 30.55 -26.36 -30.14
C SER A 104 31.76 -26.91 -29.41
N GLU A 105 32.10 -28.19 -29.60
CA GLU A 105 33.31 -28.78 -29.02
C GLU A 105 34.59 -28.09 -29.54
N THR A 106 34.57 -27.66 -30.80
CA THR A 106 35.65 -26.96 -31.52
C THR A 106 35.58 -25.43 -31.42
N GLY A 107 34.49 -24.88 -30.86
CA GLY A 107 34.33 -23.48 -30.50
C GLY A 107 33.56 -22.62 -31.52
N VAL A 108 32.58 -21.85 -31.03
CA VAL A 108 31.86 -20.81 -31.79
C VAL A 108 32.28 -19.43 -31.27
N CYS A 109 32.80 -18.57 -32.14
CA CYS A 109 33.26 -17.23 -31.78
C CYS A 109 32.23 -16.16 -32.18
N TYR A 110 31.73 -15.42 -31.20
CA TYR A 110 30.94 -14.23 -31.42
C TYR A 110 31.86 -13.00 -31.48
N VAL A 111 31.83 -12.28 -32.58
CA VAL A 111 32.52 -11.01 -32.76
C VAL A 111 31.53 -9.88 -32.51
N ILE A 112 31.67 -9.23 -31.35
CA ILE A 112 30.72 -8.26 -30.83
C ILE A 112 31.28 -6.86 -31.05
N SER A 113 30.53 -5.99 -31.73
CA SER A 113 30.92 -4.59 -31.88
C SER A 113 30.97 -3.90 -30.52
N ALA A 114 32.12 -3.28 -30.22
CA ALA A 114 32.37 -2.49 -29.03
C ALA A 114 32.66 -1.01 -29.37
N ARG A 115 32.34 -0.59 -30.60
CA ARG A 115 32.58 0.80 -31.05
C ARG A 115 31.80 1.79 -30.17
N GLY A 116 32.51 2.76 -29.60
CA GLY A 116 31.94 3.75 -28.69
C GLY A 116 31.51 3.19 -27.33
N GLN A 117 31.88 1.94 -26.99
CA GLN A 117 31.63 1.37 -25.66
C GLN A 117 32.81 1.61 -24.74
N THR A 118 32.51 1.88 -23.47
CA THR A 118 33.49 1.83 -22.37
C THR A 118 33.92 0.38 -22.10
N LYS A 119 35.07 0.20 -21.43
CA LYS A 119 35.55 -1.14 -21.03
C LYS A 119 34.56 -1.84 -20.10
N GLU A 120 33.85 -1.08 -19.27
CA GLU A 120 32.83 -1.57 -18.34
C GLU A 120 31.61 -2.09 -19.11
N GLN A 121 31.16 -1.37 -20.15
CA GLN A 121 30.09 -1.82 -21.04
C GLN A 121 30.52 -3.09 -21.81
N ALA A 122 31.74 -3.12 -22.33
CA ALA A 122 32.31 -4.31 -22.97
C ALA A 122 32.38 -5.52 -22.02
N ARG A 123 32.71 -5.31 -20.75
CA ARG A 123 32.69 -6.36 -19.71
C ARG A 123 31.28 -6.84 -19.37
N SER A 124 30.27 -6.02 -19.60
CA SER A 124 28.88 -6.33 -19.24
C SER A 124 28.19 -7.30 -20.21
N HIS A 125 28.76 -7.58 -21.39
CA HIS A 125 28.21 -8.51 -22.40
C HIS A 125 27.93 -9.91 -21.85
N ILE A 126 28.67 -10.36 -20.83
CA ILE A 126 28.40 -11.63 -20.15
C ILE A 126 27.01 -11.67 -19.49
N ASN A 127 26.47 -10.52 -19.07
CA ASN A 127 25.17 -10.44 -18.41
C ASN A 127 23.98 -10.67 -19.34
N GLU A 128 24.20 -10.61 -20.67
CA GLU A 128 23.20 -10.96 -21.67
C GLU A 128 22.90 -12.47 -21.69
N ILE A 129 23.88 -13.30 -21.34
CA ILE A 129 23.75 -14.76 -21.42
C ILE A 129 22.83 -15.28 -20.31
N GLN A 130 21.78 -16.01 -20.68
CA GLN A 130 20.80 -16.59 -19.76
C GLN A 130 21.33 -17.85 -19.05
N PHE A 131 22.29 -18.56 -19.64
CA PHE A 131 22.98 -19.66 -18.96
C PHE A 131 23.58 -19.19 -17.62
N CYS A 132 23.49 -20.02 -16.59
CA CYS A 132 24.08 -19.66 -15.30
C CYS A 132 25.59 -19.82 -15.42
N HIS A 133 26.36 -18.75 -15.19
CA HIS A 133 27.80 -18.78 -15.33
C HIS A 133 28.50 -18.26 -14.06
N GLY A 134 29.73 -18.73 -13.84
CA GLY A 134 30.64 -18.25 -12.80
C GLY A 134 32.06 -18.10 -13.35
N HIS A 135 32.90 -17.31 -12.68
CA HIS A 135 34.30 -17.20 -13.05
C HIS A 135 35.01 -18.55 -12.89
N LYS A 136 35.64 -19.03 -13.97
CA LYS A 136 36.59 -20.15 -13.90
C LYS A 136 38.01 -19.65 -13.71
N THR A 137 38.33 -18.51 -14.34
CA THR A 137 39.63 -17.86 -14.25
C THR A 137 39.47 -16.40 -13.83
N SER A 138 40.51 -15.85 -13.20
CA SER A 138 40.64 -14.42 -12.97
C SER A 138 40.99 -13.69 -14.27
N TRP A 139 40.69 -12.40 -14.32
CA TRP A 139 41.11 -11.54 -15.43
C TRP A 139 42.62 -11.61 -15.63
N ARG A 140 43.06 -11.87 -16.87
CA ARG A 140 44.47 -11.91 -17.24
C ARG A 140 44.70 -11.25 -18.59
N GLN A 141 45.92 -10.79 -18.86
CA GLN A 141 46.29 -10.28 -20.18
C GLN A 141 46.81 -11.41 -21.07
N THR A 142 46.31 -11.46 -22.30
CA THR A 142 46.71 -12.43 -23.32
C THR A 142 46.70 -11.77 -24.69
N THR A 143 47.47 -12.28 -25.64
CA THR A 143 47.36 -11.85 -27.05
C THR A 143 46.25 -12.61 -27.76
N CYS A 144 45.58 -11.94 -28.69
CA CYS A 144 44.53 -12.52 -29.52
C CYS A 144 44.95 -12.52 -30.99
N ALA A 145 45.22 -13.70 -31.56
CA ALA A 145 45.69 -13.86 -32.94
C ALA A 145 44.66 -13.38 -33.97
N PHE A 146 43.36 -13.52 -33.68
CA PHE A 146 42.28 -13.02 -34.55
C PHE A 146 42.21 -11.50 -34.62
N LEU A 147 42.66 -10.80 -33.57
CA LEU A 147 42.68 -9.34 -33.50
C LEU A 147 44.10 -8.82 -33.74
N ASP A 148 44.78 -9.36 -34.76
CA ASP A 148 46.15 -8.99 -35.15
C ASP A 148 47.16 -8.99 -33.97
N ASN A 149 47.07 -10.01 -33.11
CA ASN A 149 47.86 -10.15 -31.89
C ASN A 149 47.71 -9.02 -30.86
N ALA A 150 46.58 -8.29 -30.89
CA ALA A 150 46.26 -7.28 -29.89
C ALA A 150 46.29 -7.85 -28.46
N ILE A 151 46.73 -7.01 -27.53
CA ILE A 151 46.72 -7.35 -26.10
C ILE A 151 45.28 -7.18 -25.58
N CYS A 152 44.70 -8.28 -25.09
CA CYS A 152 43.35 -8.34 -24.56
C CYS A 152 43.36 -8.71 -23.08
N ASN A 153 42.40 -8.17 -22.33
CA ASN A 153 41.96 -8.75 -21.07
C ASN A 153 41.07 -9.95 -21.37
N ARG A 154 41.54 -11.14 -20.99
CA ARG A 154 40.83 -12.41 -21.09
C ARG A 154 40.23 -12.82 -19.77
N VAL A 155 39.01 -13.36 -19.82
CA VAL A 155 38.38 -14.07 -18.71
C VAL A 155 37.60 -15.27 -19.24
N THR A 156 37.66 -16.38 -18.49
CA THR A 156 36.88 -17.59 -18.80
C THR A 156 35.75 -17.73 -17.79
N TYR A 157 34.53 -17.78 -18.30
CA TYR A 157 33.35 -18.14 -17.53
C TYR A 157 32.99 -19.60 -17.80
N LYS A 158 32.55 -20.31 -16.76
CA LYS A 158 32.02 -21.67 -16.88
C LYS A 158 30.52 -21.67 -16.63
N CYS A 159 29.77 -22.36 -17.48
CA CYS A 159 28.38 -22.67 -17.21
C CYS A 159 28.28 -23.56 -15.96
N THR A 160 27.61 -23.05 -14.95
CA THR A 160 27.32 -23.75 -13.68
C THR A 160 26.11 -24.67 -13.79
N GLY A 161 25.41 -24.66 -14.93
CA GLY A 161 24.24 -25.50 -15.20
C GLY A 161 22.95 -24.94 -14.61
N VAL A 162 22.06 -25.80 -14.11
CA VAL A 162 20.73 -25.41 -13.58
C VAL A 162 20.37 -26.15 -12.30
N LYS A 163 19.41 -25.60 -11.57
CA LYS A 163 18.72 -26.29 -10.47
C LYS A 163 17.44 -26.93 -11.00
N ALA A 164 17.20 -28.18 -10.63
CA ALA A 164 16.01 -28.92 -11.03
C ALA A 164 15.46 -29.75 -9.89
N CYS A 165 14.19 -30.14 -9.98
CA CYS A 165 13.62 -31.13 -9.06
C CYS A 165 14.30 -32.50 -9.24
N GLU A 166 14.50 -33.25 -8.16
CA GLU A 166 15.02 -34.63 -8.22
C GLU A 166 14.14 -35.57 -9.06
N TYR A 167 12.84 -35.26 -9.16
CA TYR A 167 11.87 -35.99 -9.98
C TYR A 167 11.73 -35.44 -11.41
N LEU A 168 12.68 -34.63 -11.88
CA LEU A 168 12.65 -34.07 -13.24
C LEU A 168 12.46 -35.17 -14.30
N SER A 169 11.58 -34.92 -15.27
CA SER A 169 11.31 -35.80 -16.40
C SER A 169 12.63 -36.26 -17.05
N PRO A 170 12.81 -37.57 -17.32
CA PRO A 170 14.00 -38.08 -18.00
C PRO A 170 14.31 -37.38 -19.33
N ALA A 171 13.27 -36.97 -20.06
CA ALA A 171 13.40 -36.22 -21.32
C ALA A 171 14.14 -34.88 -21.15
N LEU A 172 13.93 -34.21 -20.01
CA LEU A 172 14.62 -32.96 -19.67
C LEU A 172 15.95 -33.22 -18.97
N ARG A 173 16.00 -34.23 -18.09
CA ARG A 173 17.19 -34.54 -17.27
C ARG A 173 18.39 -34.98 -18.12
N ASN A 174 18.13 -35.76 -19.16
CA ASN A 174 19.17 -36.33 -20.02
C ASN A 174 19.38 -35.50 -21.31
N ARG A 175 18.89 -34.25 -21.33
CA ARG A 175 18.98 -33.40 -22.51
C ARG A 175 20.43 -32.97 -22.78
N SER A 176 20.80 -32.95 -24.05
CA SER A 176 22.11 -32.47 -24.54
C SER A 176 21.95 -31.68 -25.83
N TYR A 177 22.48 -30.47 -25.90
CA TYR A 177 22.38 -29.59 -27.06
C TYR A 177 23.54 -28.60 -27.15
N THR A 178 23.74 -28.05 -28.35
CA THR A 178 24.71 -27.00 -28.67
C THR A 178 24.05 -25.67 -29.03
N GLU A 179 22.76 -25.70 -29.40
CA GLU A 179 21.93 -24.56 -29.79
C GLU A 179 20.54 -24.70 -29.15
N VAL A 180 19.93 -23.55 -28.79
CA VAL A 180 18.55 -23.49 -28.28
C VAL A 180 17.59 -23.21 -29.43
N SER A 181 16.83 -24.23 -29.83
CA SER A 181 15.79 -24.13 -30.87
C SER A 181 14.38 -24.07 -30.27
N GLU A 182 13.36 -23.79 -31.09
CA GLU A 182 11.95 -23.84 -30.67
C GLU A 182 11.56 -25.20 -30.10
N ASN A 183 12.13 -26.28 -30.65
CA ASN A 183 11.91 -27.65 -30.17
C ASN A 183 12.34 -27.84 -28.70
N GLU A 184 13.37 -27.12 -28.22
CA GLU A 184 13.76 -27.17 -26.81
C GLU A 184 12.68 -26.60 -25.90
N TRP A 185 12.01 -25.53 -26.33
CA TRP A 185 10.91 -24.93 -25.59
C TRP A 185 9.67 -25.85 -25.60
N ASP A 186 9.39 -26.47 -26.74
CA ASP A 186 8.28 -27.43 -26.88
C ASP A 186 8.46 -28.67 -26.00
N LEU A 187 9.69 -29.15 -25.82
CA LEU A 187 10.01 -30.23 -24.88
C LEU A 187 9.70 -29.84 -23.44
N VAL A 188 10.08 -28.63 -23.00
CA VAL A 188 9.75 -28.11 -21.67
C VAL A 188 8.23 -27.98 -21.50
N ALA A 189 7.53 -27.48 -22.52
CA ALA A 189 6.08 -27.33 -22.49
C ALA A 189 5.35 -28.69 -22.43
N THR A 190 5.85 -29.69 -23.17
CA THR A 190 5.28 -31.03 -23.19
C THR A 190 5.50 -31.73 -21.85
N ALA A 191 6.71 -31.69 -21.30
CA ALA A 191 7.00 -32.24 -19.97
C ALA A 191 6.12 -31.59 -18.88
N LYS A 192 5.82 -30.29 -19.02
CA LYS A 192 4.86 -29.61 -18.15
C LYS A 192 3.44 -30.15 -18.31
N GLN A 193 2.95 -30.28 -19.54
CA GLN A 193 1.61 -30.84 -19.80
C GLN A 193 1.49 -32.28 -19.32
N GLU A 194 2.52 -33.11 -19.51
CA GLU A 194 2.55 -34.49 -19.05
C GLU A 194 2.51 -34.59 -17.53
N ALA A 195 3.31 -33.77 -16.83
CA ALA A 195 3.28 -33.69 -15.37
C ALA A 195 1.91 -33.23 -14.85
N GLU A 196 1.30 -32.25 -15.52
CA GLU A 196 -0.05 -31.76 -15.18
C GLU A 196 -1.13 -32.82 -15.45
N ARG A 197 -1.03 -33.57 -16.56
CA ARG A 197 -1.94 -34.70 -16.88
C ARG A 197 -1.73 -35.91 -15.97
N ALA A 198 -0.51 -36.18 -15.52
CA ALA A 198 -0.24 -37.26 -14.56
C ALA A 198 -0.95 -37.00 -13.22
N ILE A 199 -1.20 -35.73 -12.91
CA ILE A 199 -2.04 -35.27 -11.80
C ILE A 199 -3.52 -35.24 -12.29
N ASN A 200 -4.01 -36.37 -12.81
CA ASN A 200 -5.31 -36.44 -13.52
C ASN A 200 -6.55 -36.44 -12.61
N ASP A 201 -6.40 -36.07 -11.35
CA ASP A 201 -7.54 -35.70 -10.50
C ASP A 201 -7.19 -34.44 -9.71
N GLN A 202 -7.79 -33.32 -10.12
CA GLN A 202 -7.67 -32.03 -9.45
C GLN A 202 -8.00 -32.15 -7.95
N VAL A 203 -8.89 -33.09 -7.58
CA VAL A 203 -9.24 -33.38 -6.19
C VAL A 203 -8.05 -33.97 -5.44
N HIS A 204 -7.33 -34.95 -6.01
CA HIS A 204 -6.15 -35.55 -5.37
C HIS A 204 -5.01 -34.55 -5.20
N TYR A 205 -4.80 -33.66 -6.18
CA TYR A 205 -3.82 -32.58 -6.07
C TYR A 205 -4.14 -31.61 -4.93
N GLN A 206 -5.37 -31.12 -4.89
CA GLN A 206 -5.83 -30.20 -3.84
C GLN A 206 -5.79 -30.86 -2.46
N ALA A 207 -6.17 -32.13 -2.40
CA ALA A 207 -6.09 -32.94 -1.19
C ALA A 207 -4.64 -33.08 -0.71
N LEU A 208 -3.68 -33.38 -1.59
CA LEU A 208 -2.25 -33.42 -1.24
C LEU A 208 -1.70 -32.06 -0.79
N CYS A 209 -2.10 -30.97 -1.45
CA CYS A 209 -1.74 -29.61 -1.04
C CYS A 209 -2.22 -29.33 0.39
N PHE A 210 -3.47 -29.70 0.69
CA PHE A 210 -4.04 -29.61 2.03
C PHE A 210 -3.21 -30.41 3.04
N LEU A 211 -2.96 -31.70 2.76
CA LEU A 211 -2.24 -32.58 3.68
C LEU A 211 -0.80 -32.10 3.94
N TYR A 212 -0.03 -31.76 2.91
CA TYR A 212 1.35 -31.30 3.09
C TYR A 212 1.46 -29.96 3.82
N ALA A 213 0.43 -29.11 3.75
CA ALA A 213 0.38 -27.89 4.55
C ALA A 213 0.18 -28.22 6.04
N GLU A 214 -0.73 -29.14 6.37
CA GLU A 214 -0.96 -29.59 7.74
C GLU A 214 0.26 -30.32 8.32
N ILE A 215 0.87 -31.24 7.57
CA ILE A 215 2.11 -31.94 7.98
C ILE A 215 3.20 -30.91 8.32
N LYS A 216 3.45 -29.93 7.44
CA LYS A 216 4.48 -28.92 7.68
C LYS A 216 4.22 -28.11 8.95
N LEU A 217 2.98 -27.62 9.14
CA LEU A 217 2.64 -26.85 10.33
C LEU A 217 2.71 -27.69 11.60
N PHE A 218 2.45 -28.99 11.50
CA PHE A 218 2.60 -29.94 12.59
C PHE A 218 4.07 -30.15 12.95
N GLU A 219 4.93 -30.43 11.97
CA GLU A 219 6.39 -30.59 12.14
C GLU A 219 7.06 -29.32 12.66
N ASP A 220 6.59 -28.13 12.24
CA ASP A 220 7.01 -26.83 12.77
C ASP A 220 6.58 -26.61 14.25
N GLY A 221 5.84 -27.54 14.85
CA GLY A 221 5.33 -27.45 16.22
C GLY A 221 4.22 -26.42 16.42
N LYS A 222 3.58 -25.94 15.34
CA LYS A 222 2.58 -24.86 15.37
C LYS A 222 1.16 -25.35 15.62
N LEU A 223 0.88 -26.63 15.35
CA LEU A 223 -0.47 -27.21 15.45
C LEU A 223 -0.77 -27.90 16.78
N CYS A 224 0.26 -28.23 17.58
CA CYS A 224 0.07 -28.73 18.94
C CYS A 224 0.79 -27.82 19.95
N LYS A 225 0.20 -27.64 21.13
CA LYS A 225 0.80 -26.91 22.25
C LYS A 225 0.47 -27.64 23.56
N PRO A 226 1.47 -28.16 24.30
CA PRO A 226 2.87 -28.32 23.86
C PRO A 226 2.98 -29.29 22.67
N TYR A 227 4.04 -29.12 21.86
CA TYR A 227 4.41 -30.10 20.85
C TYR A 227 5.43 -31.07 21.47
N GLU A 228 5.07 -32.35 21.55
CA GLU A 228 5.89 -33.41 22.15
C GLU A 228 6.39 -34.39 21.08
N ASN A 229 7.51 -35.07 21.34
CA ASN A 229 8.08 -36.08 20.43
C ASN A 229 7.15 -37.29 20.20
N THR A 230 6.15 -37.47 21.06
CA THR A 230 5.13 -38.51 20.95
C THR A 230 3.97 -38.09 20.03
N CYS A 231 3.84 -36.80 19.68
CA CYS A 231 2.79 -36.31 18.79
C CYS A 231 2.97 -36.89 17.37
N LYS A 232 1.93 -37.56 16.86
CA LYS A 232 1.86 -38.06 15.48
C LYS A 232 0.52 -37.71 14.85
N LEU A 233 0.51 -37.45 13.55
CA LEU A 233 -0.71 -37.24 12.78
C LEU A 233 -1.31 -38.58 12.35
N GLU A 234 -2.62 -38.71 12.48
CA GLU A 234 -3.40 -39.84 11.99
C GLU A 234 -4.71 -39.36 11.38
N ILE A 235 -5.32 -40.24 10.58
CA ILE A 235 -6.65 -40.02 10.02
C ILE A 235 -7.60 -41.02 10.64
N ILE A 236 -8.67 -40.50 11.23
CA ILE A 236 -9.76 -41.31 11.76
C ILE A 236 -11.05 -41.05 10.97
N GLN A 237 -11.91 -42.04 10.92
CA GLN A 237 -13.28 -41.87 10.49
C GLN A 237 -14.16 -41.65 11.74
N ASP A 238 -14.68 -40.44 11.92
CA ASP A 238 -15.37 -40.02 13.15
C ASP A 238 -16.90 -39.94 13.02
N GLY A 239 -17.45 -40.44 11.90
CA GLY A 239 -18.89 -40.57 11.69
C GLY A 239 -19.30 -40.67 10.23
N LYS A 240 -20.59 -40.42 9.98
CA LYS A 240 -21.17 -40.24 8.64
C LYS A 240 -21.95 -38.93 8.60
N THR A 241 -21.96 -38.25 7.45
CA THR A 241 -22.83 -37.09 7.23
C THR A 241 -24.30 -37.53 7.20
N ILE A 242 -25.23 -36.56 7.25
CA ILE A 242 -26.68 -36.81 7.07
C ILE A 242 -26.96 -37.57 5.76
N SER A 243 -26.14 -37.36 4.73
CA SER A 243 -26.19 -38.06 3.44
C SER A 243 -25.50 -39.43 3.42
N GLY A 244 -25.04 -39.95 4.56
CA GLY A 244 -24.42 -41.27 4.69
C GLY A 244 -22.94 -41.35 4.26
N VAL A 245 -22.31 -40.22 3.89
CA VAL A 245 -20.92 -40.18 3.43
C VAL A 245 -19.98 -40.22 4.64
N PRO A 246 -18.91 -41.04 4.64
CA PRO A 246 -17.92 -41.08 5.72
C PRO A 246 -17.33 -39.70 6.01
N ARG A 247 -17.23 -39.33 7.29
CA ARG A 247 -16.50 -38.14 7.73
C ARG A 247 -15.12 -38.57 8.22
N HIS A 248 -14.08 -38.02 7.60
CA HIS A 248 -12.69 -38.24 7.97
C HIS A 248 -12.11 -37.00 8.64
N THR A 249 -11.26 -37.21 9.62
CA THR A 249 -10.63 -36.15 10.40
C THR A 249 -9.14 -36.42 10.51
N LEU A 250 -8.34 -35.40 10.20
CA LEU A 250 -6.91 -35.39 10.44
C LEU A 250 -6.66 -34.88 11.86
N ARG A 251 -6.00 -35.67 12.69
CA ARG A 251 -5.79 -35.32 14.10
C ARG A 251 -4.43 -35.77 14.61
N CYS A 252 -4.01 -35.19 15.74
CA CYS A 252 -2.92 -35.74 16.53
C CYS A 252 -3.44 -36.94 17.36
N ILE A 253 -2.63 -37.98 17.53
CA ILE A 253 -2.99 -39.16 18.36
C ILE A 253 -3.38 -38.80 19.80
N HIS A 254 -2.86 -37.69 20.34
CA HIS A 254 -3.16 -37.19 21.69
C HIS A 254 -4.40 -36.29 21.74
N SER A 255 -5.05 -36.03 20.60
CA SER A 255 -6.27 -35.23 20.58
C SER A 255 -7.42 -35.96 21.28
N ARG A 256 -7.98 -35.29 22.29
CA ARG A 256 -9.18 -35.73 23.03
C ARG A 256 -10.37 -34.83 22.70
N PRO A 257 -11.61 -35.29 22.95
CA PRO A 257 -12.79 -34.43 22.84
C PRO A 257 -12.63 -33.15 23.66
N HIS A 258 -13.13 -32.03 23.15
CA HIS A 258 -12.90 -30.70 23.74
C HIS A 258 -13.39 -30.57 25.19
N SER A 259 -14.32 -31.43 25.62
CA SER A 259 -14.83 -31.52 26.99
C SER A 259 -13.81 -32.02 28.01
N GLU A 260 -12.71 -32.64 27.57
CA GLU A 260 -11.71 -33.29 28.45
C GLU A 260 -10.32 -32.66 28.34
N THR A 261 -10.14 -31.64 27.50
CA THR A 261 -8.85 -30.98 27.27
C THR A 261 -8.71 -29.69 28.10
N PRO A 262 -7.69 -29.56 28.96
CA PRO A 262 -7.39 -28.30 29.63
C PRO A 262 -7.18 -27.16 28.62
N SER A 263 -7.61 -25.94 28.94
CA SER A 263 -7.57 -24.78 28.03
C SER A 263 -6.17 -24.43 27.49
N HIS A 264 -5.11 -24.85 28.19
CA HIS A 264 -3.71 -24.62 27.82
C HIS A 264 -3.10 -25.74 26.97
N VAL A 265 -3.76 -26.89 26.83
CA VAL A 265 -3.32 -28.03 26.00
C VAL A 265 -4.18 -28.09 24.75
N ARG A 266 -3.54 -27.92 23.59
CA ARG A 266 -4.20 -27.98 22.29
C ARG A 266 -3.47 -28.95 21.40
N HIS A 267 -4.08 -30.08 21.07
CA HIS A 267 -3.58 -30.98 20.04
C HIS A 267 -4.33 -30.76 18.72
N HIS A 268 -3.65 -31.03 17.60
CA HIS A 268 -4.22 -30.81 16.28
C HIS A 268 -5.47 -31.67 16.06
N TRP A 269 -6.53 -31.05 15.54
CA TRP A 269 -7.76 -31.71 15.14
C TRP A 269 -8.41 -30.88 14.03
N LYS A 270 -8.62 -31.47 12.86
CA LYS A 270 -9.20 -30.78 11.72
C LYS A 270 -10.01 -31.74 10.85
N PRO A 271 -11.29 -31.46 10.57
CA PRO A 271 -12.08 -32.29 9.67
C PRO A 271 -11.53 -32.15 8.24
N ILE A 272 -11.45 -33.27 7.52
CA ILE A 272 -11.04 -33.30 6.13
C ILE A 272 -12.26 -32.91 5.27
N PRO A 273 -12.13 -31.93 4.35
CA PRO A 273 -13.21 -31.58 3.43
C PRO A 273 -13.74 -32.80 2.66
N ARG A 274 -15.07 -32.88 2.49
CA ARG A 274 -15.76 -34.04 1.92
C ARG A 274 -15.28 -34.36 0.51
N GLU A 275 -14.97 -33.32 -0.27
CA GLU A 275 -14.42 -33.41 -1.62
C GLU A 275 -13.13 -34.24 -1.66
N TYR A 276 -12.34 -34.29 -0.58
CA TYR A 276 -11.08 -35.04 -0.53
C TYR A 276 -11.24 -36.49 -0.05
N ASN A 277 -12.46 -36.94 0.24
CA ASN A 277 -12.72 -38.33 0.62
C ASN A 277 -12.17 -39.38 -0.35
N PRO A 278 -12.21 -39.19 -1.69
CA PRO A 278 -11.58 -40.13 -2.63
C PRO A 278 -10.08 -40.30 -2.42
N ALA A 279 -9.39 -39.30 -1.85
CA ALA A 279 -7.95 -39.28 -1.64
C ALA A 279 -7.51 -39.74 -0.23
N ILE A 280 -8.40 -40.31 0.59
CA ILE A 280 -8.06 -40.70 1.97
C ILE A 280 -7.03 -41.83 2.03
N ILE A 281 -7.10 -42.80 1.11
CA ILE A 281 -6.10 -43.88 1.00
C ILE A 281 -4.71 -43.28 0.72
N LEU A 282 -4.66 -42.29 -0.16
CA LEU A 282 -3.45 -41.54 -0.46
C LEU A 282 -2.93 -40.80 0.79
N PHE A 283 -3.80 -40.18 1.57
CA PHE A 283 -3.36 -39.50 2.79
C PHE A 283 -2.76 -40.47 3.81
N GLN A 284 -3.39 -41.64 3.99
CA GLN A 284 -2.87 -42.68 4.87
C GLN A 284 -1.50 -43.18 4.38
N ALA A 285 -1.32 -43.38 3.07
CA ALA A 285 -0.04 -43.76 2.49
C ALA A 285 1.05 -42.70 2.72
N VAL A 286 0.72 -41.40 2.64
CA VAL A 286 1.64 -40.28 2.95
C VAL A 286 2.03 -40.31 4.42
N LEU A 287 1.07 -40.35 5.34
CA LEU A 287 1.34 -40.29 6.78
C LEU A 287 2.13 -41.51 7.27
N ASN A 288 1.93 -42.66 6.64
CA ASN A 288 2.62 -43.91 6.97
C ASN A 288 3.95 -44.10 6.21
N ASN A 289 4.34 -43.17 5.32
CA ASN A 289 5.51 -43.30 4.44
C ASN A 289 5.50 -44.57 3.56
N THR A 290 4.34 -45.08 3.16
CA THR A 290 4.19 -46.30 2.32
C THR A 290 3.89 -45.99 0.85
N LEU A 291 4.21 -44.78 0.42
CA LEU A 291 3.74 -44.21 -0.85
C LEU A 291 4.43 -44.80 -2.09
N VAL A 292 5.69 -45.24 -1.93
CA VAL A 292 6.54 -45.79 -3.01
C VAL A 292 5.97 -47.09 -3.56
N ASP A 293 5.25 -47.86 -2.76
CA ASP A 293 4.71 -49.17 -3.15
C ASP A 293 3.35 -49.08 -3.88
N GLN A 294 2.67 -47.93 -3.83
CA GLN A 294 1.29 -47.79 -4.29
C GLN A 294 1.10 -46.79 -5.44
N ILE A 295 2.02 -45.85 -5.66
CA ILE A 295 1.89 -44.79 -6.67
C ILE A 295 3.19 -44.59 -7.43
N GLN A 296 3.14 -44.77 -8.75
CA GLN A 296 4.27 -44.50 -9.64
C GLN A 296 4.70 -43.02 -9.53
N PRO A 297 6.02 -42.73 -9.42
CA PRO A 297 6.57 -41.38 -9.52
C PRO A 297 6.05 -40.63 -10.75
N GLY A 298 5.32 -39.53 -10.55
CA GLY A 298 4.93 -38.65 -11.64
C GLY A 298 6.12 -37.78 -12.05
N PRO A 299 6.37 -37.55 -13.35
CA PRO A 299 7.48 -36.72 -13.78
C PRO A 299 7.26 -35.25 -13.37
N CYS A 300 8.35 -34.55 -13.06
CA CYS A 300 8.36 -33.11 -12.78
C CYS A 300 8.97 -32.35 -13.96
N TYR A 301 8.68 -31.05 -14.07
CA TYR A 301 9.24 -30.13 -15.06
C TYR A 301 9.95 -28.92 -14.44
N HIS A 302 10.12 -28.89 -13.12
CA HIS A 302 10.65 -27.71 -12.44
C HIS A 302 12.15 -27.53 -12.71
N ILE A 303 12.47 -26.41 -13.37
CA ILE A 303 13.84 -25.96 -13.66
C ILE A 303 13.96 -24.51 -13.18
N ALA A 304 15.12 -24.16 -12.62
CA ALA A 304 15.44 -22.84 -12.13
C ALA A 304 16.92 -22.50 -12.36
N GLN A 305 17.21 -21.20 -12.39
CA GLN A 305 18.60 -20.71 -12.37
C GLN A 305 19.27 -21.00 -11.01
N ASN A 306 20.59 -21.20 -11.02
CA ASN A 306 21.38 -21.60 -9.83
C ASN A 306 21.33 -20.61 -8.66
N LYS A 307 20.96 -19.34 -8.90
CA LYS A 307 20.82 -18.32 -7.86
C LYS A 307 19.65 -18.53 -6.90
N LYS A 308 18.70 -19.44 -7.19
CA LYS A 308 17.59 -19.74 -6.26
C LYS A 308 18.10 -20.54 -5.04
N LEU A 309 17.77 -20.05 -3.84
CA LEU A 309 18.08 -20.69 -2.54
C LEU A 309 17.05 -21.75 -2.13
N ALA A 310 16.05 -22.04 -2.97
CA ALA A 310 15.01 -23.01 -2.66
C ALA A 310 15.62 -24.42 -2.58
N LYS A 311 15.45 -25.07 -1.42
CA LYS A 311 15.90 -26.47 -1.18
C LYS A 311 14.88 -27.51 -1.65
N LEU A 312 13.61 -27.12 -1.77
CA LEU A 312 12.49 -28.00 -2.11
C LEU A 312 11.73 -27.45 -3.32
N CYS A 313 11.21 -28.37 -4.12
CA CYS A 313 10.42 -28.11 -5.31
C CYS A 313 9.11 -27.39 -4.96
N PRO A 314 8.72 -26.34 -5.68
CA PRO A 314 7.43 -25.68 -5.50
C PRO A 314 6.26 -26.45 -6.12
N ILE A 315 6.54 -27.43 -6.99
CA ILE A 315 5.52 -28.29 -7.57
C ILE A 315 5.18 -29.38 -6.57
N VAL A 316 3.89 -29.61 -6.33
CA VAL A 316 3.42 -30.68 -5.45
C VAL A 316 3.47 -32.01 -6.21
N HIS A 317 4.10 -33.02 -5.61
CA HIS A 317 4.20 -34.36 -6.17
C HIS A 317 3.48 -35.36 -5.26
N PRO A 318 2.90 -36.44 -5.81
CA PRO A 318 2.33 -37.50 -5.00
C PRO A 318 3.37 -38.14 -4.05
N GLN A 319 4.64 -38.19 -4.44
CA GLN A 319 5.73 -38.88 -3.73
C GLN A 319 6.41 -38.03 -2.64
N GLY A 320 5.97 -36.79 -2.44
CA GLY A 320 6.56 -35.85 -1.49
C GLY A 320 7.14 -34.61 -2.15
N LYS A 321 7.56 -33.63 -1.34
CA LYS A 321 8.25 -32.43 -1.87
C LYS A 321 9.63 -32.83 -2.38
N GLY A 322 9.82 -32.79 -3.70
CA GLY A 322 11.08 -33.15 -4.32
C GLY A 322 12.20 -32.18 -3.91
N LYS A 323 13.39 -32.70 -3.65
CA LYS A 323 14.59 -31.90 -3.40
C LYS A 323 15.04 -31.22 -4.68
N ILE A 324 15.57 -30.01 -4.53
CA ILE A 324 16.23 -29.31 -5.62
C ILE A 324 17.67 -29.79 -5.71
N ILE A 325 18.02 -30.39 -6.85
CA ILE A 325 19.35 -30.88 -7.20
C ILE A 325 20.00 -29.96 -8.23
N GLU A 326 21.32 -29.97 -8.29
CA GLU A 326 22.10 -29.22 -9.27
C GLU A 326 22.51 -30.13 -10.44
N LEU A 327 22.24 -29.69 -11.66
CA LEU A 327 22.67 -30.32 -12.90
C LEU A 327 23.82 -29.50 -13.47
N SER A 328 25.06 -29.94 -13.21
CA SER A 328 26.27 -29.22 -13.59
C SER A 328 26.51 -29.23 -15.11
N CYS A 329 27.17 -28.19 -15.62
CA CYS A 329 27.57 -28.09 -17.03
C CYS A 329 29.10 -28.02 -17.19
N GLN A 330 29.58 -28.29 -18.41
CA GLN A 330 30.99 -28.17 -18.78
C GLN A 330 31.22 -27.11 -19.87
N CYS A 331 30.19 -26.42 -20.35
CA CYS A 331 30.38 -25.34 -21.34
C CYS A 331 31.15 -24.16 -20.75
N GLU A 332 31.97 -23.53 -21.59
CA GLU A 332 32.83 -22.40 -21.22
C GLU A 332 32.67 -21.25 -22.21
N TYR A 333 32.84 -20.03 -21.72
CA TYR A 333 32.76 -18.78 -22.47
C TYR A 333 34.03 -17.98 -22.22
N ASP A 334 34.88 -17.87 -23.22
CA ASP A 334 36.12 -17.09 -23.17
C ASP A 334 35.89 -15.72 -23.78
N PHE A 335 35.94 -14.69 -22.94
CA PHE A 335 35.83 -13.30 -23.39
C PHE A 335 37.21 -12.69 -23.59
N TYR A 336 37.43 -12.06 -24.74
CA TYR A 336 38.62 -11.27 -25.04
C TYR A 336 38.20 -9.82 -25.28
N ILE A 337 38.65 -8.93 -24.40
CA ILE A 337 38.37 -7.50 -24.47
C ILE A 337 39.69 -6.76 -24.72
N PRO A 338 39.90 -6.16 -25.90
CA PRO A 338 41.11 -5.37 -26.19
C PRO A 338 41.39 -4.30 -25.13
N LEU A 339 42.67 -4.05 -24.84
CA LEU A 339 43.06 -2.94 -23.97
C LEU A 339 42.78 -1.58 -24.61
N ASP A 340 42.84 -1.51 -25.93
CA ASP A 340 42.52 -0.35 -26.75
C ASP A 340 41.33 -0.69 -27.64
N LEU A 341 40.14 -0.22 -27.24
CA LEU A 341 38.89 -0.43 -27.97
C LEU A 341 38.73 0.55 -29.14
N ASP A 342 39.52 1.62 -29.20
CA ASP A 342 39.48 2.56 -30.32
C ASP A 342 40.22 1.99 -31.52
N LEU A 343 41.37 1.34 -31.26
CA LEU A 343 42.14 0.63 -32.29
C LEU A 343 41.48 -0.71 -32.67
N HIS A 344 40.94 -1.44 -31.69
CA HIS A 344 40.29 -2.73 -31.91
C HIS A 344 38.87 -2.73 -31.32
N PRO A 345 37.85 -2.25 -32.05
CA PRO A 345 36.50 -2.03 -31.54
C PRO A 345 35.65 -3.32 -31.51
N TYR A 346 36.25 -4.46 -31.18
CA TYR A 346 35.58 -5.76 -31.15
C TYR A 346 35.92 -6.54 -29.89
N VAL A 347 34.88 -7.05 -29.24
CA VAL A 347 35.00 -8.02 -28.14
C VAL A 347 34.72 -9.40 -28.73
N LEU A 348 35.56 -10.38 -28.41
CA LEU A 348 35.32 -11.76 -28.79
C LEU A 348 34.74 -12.54 -27.62
N CYS A 349 33.74 -13.36 -27.89
CA CYS A 349 33.28 -14.39 -26.96
C CYS A 349 33.35 -15.76 -27.65
N VAL A 350 34.26 -16.62 -27.20
CA VAL A 350 34.39 -17.98 -27.73
C VAL A 350 33.65 -18.96 -26.82
N CYS A 351 32.65 -19.63 -27.37
CA CYS A 351 31.73 -20.53 -26.68
C CYS A 351 32.10 -21.99 -26.98
N HIS A 352 32.49 -22.74 -25.95
CA HIS A 352 32.98 -24.12 -26.08
C HIS A 352 32.13 -25.13 -25.29
N GLY A 353 32.04 -26.34 -25.84
CA GLY A 353 31.43 -27.51 -25.22
C GLY A 353 29.99 -27.78 -25.62
N THR A 354 29.36 -28.73 -24.93
CA THR A 354 27.98 -29.16 -25.17
C THR A 354 27.20 -29.09 -23.87
N HIS A 355 26.04 -28.43 -23.87
CA HIS A 355 25.20 -28.31 -22.70
C HIS A 355 24.58 -29.66 -22.35
N ARG A 356 24.65 -30.07 -21.06
CA ARG A 356 24.10 -31.35 -20.55
C ARG A 356 23.08 -31.14 -19.43
N HIS A 357 22.23 -30.15 -19.62
CA HIS A 357 21.15 -29.78 -18.72
C HIS A 357 20.02 -29.22 -19.57
N PRO A 358 18.77 -29.18 -19.09
CA PRO A 358 17.69 -28.53 -19.83
C PRO A 358 17.90 -27.01 -19.90
N ILE A 359 17.26 -26.37 -20.88
CA ILE A 359 17.33 -24.92 -21.06
C ILE A 359 16.88 -24.18 -19.79
N PRO A 360 17.68 -23.24 -19.25
CA PRO A 360 17.23 -22.41 -18.14
C PRO A 360 16.14 -21.44 -18.62
N PRO A 361 15.22 -21.00 -17.75
CA PRO A 361 14.23 -19.99 -18.12
C PRO A 361 14.87 -18.61 -18.35
N PRO A 362 14.34 -17.78 -19.27
CA PRO A 362 14.85 -16.45 -19.60
C PRO A 362 14.43 -15.46 -18.52
N SER A 363 15.20 -15.39 -17.44
CA SER A 363 14.84 -14.64 -16.23
C SER A 363 15.76 -13.47 -15.91
N LYS A 364 16.89 -13.34 -16.62
CA LYS A 364 17.72 -12.13 -16.60
C LYS A 364 17.19 -11.15 -17.65
N LEU A 365 17.35 -9.86 -17.39
CA LEU A 365 17.08 -8.81 -18.37
C LEU A 365 18.43 -8.40 -18.97
N GLY A 366 18.52 -8.31 -20.30
CA GLY A 366 19.73 -7.79 -20.96
C GLY A 366 20.06 -6.37 -20.49
N SER A 367 21.35 -6.00 -20.51
CA SER A 367 21.87 -4.73 -20.00
C SER A 367 21.17 -3.52 -20.64
N LYS A 368 20.96 -3.55 -21.95
CA LYS A 368 20.28 -2.49 -22.70
C LYS A 368 18.86 -2.24 -22.18
N LEU A 369 18.05 -3.30 -22.09
CA LEU A 369 16.66 -3.19 -21.64
C LEU A 369 16.56 -2.82 -20.16
N TYR A 370 17.52 -3.26 -19.34
CA TYR A 370 17.65 -2.83 -17.95
C TYR A 370 17.94 -1.33 -17.85
N THR A 371 18.92 -0.82 -18.60
CA THR A 371 19.29 0.60 -18.61
C THR A 371 18.14 1.47 -19.11
N GLU A 372 17.47 1.08 -20.20
CA GLU A 372 16.30 1.82 -20.68
C GLU A 372 15.13 1.83 -19.67
N THR A 373 14.92 0.73 -18.96
CA THR A 373 13.93 0.65 -17.87
C THR A 373 14.33 1.56 -16.72
N TRP A 374 15.61 1.59 -16.36
CA TRP A 374 16.19 2.47 -15.36
C TRP A 374 16.01 3.95 -15.75
N ASP A 375 16.32 4.31 -16.99
CA ASP A 375 16.18 5.67 -17.52
C ASP A 375 14.73 6.12 -17.57
N LEU A 376 13.78 5.22 -17.88
CA LEU A 376 12.37 5.52 -17.77
C LEU A 376 11.97 5.84 -16.33
N ILE A 377 12.45 5.06 -15.36
CA ILE A 377 12.20 5.30 -13.94
C ILE A 377 12.78 6.65 -13.52
N GLN A 378 14.01 6.97 -13.96
CA GLN A 378 14.64 8.27 -13.73
C GLN A 378 13.82 9.42 -14.35
N ARG A 379 13.41 9.30 -15.61
CA ARG A 379 12.60 10.33 -16.31
C ARG A 379 11.24 10.57 -15.67
N ILE A 380 10.62 9.52 -15.11
CA ILE A 380 9.37 9.67 -14.36
C ILE A 380 9.61 10.47 -13.07
N ALA A 381 10.81 10.34 -12.47
CA ALA A 381 11.27 11.11 -11.31
C ALA A 381 10.28 11.16 -10.12
N ASP A 382 9.44 10.13 -9.97
CA ASP A 382 8.39 10.11 -8.93
C ASP A 382 8.84 9.25 -7.73
N PRO A 383 9.08 9.82 -6.54
CA PRO A 383 9.41 9.04 -5.33
C PRO A 383 8.30 8.06 -4.93
N ARG A 384 7.08 8.29 -5.39
CA ARG A 384 5.88 7.48 -5.11
C ARG A 384 5.70 6.35 -6.12
N LEU A 385 6.55 6.26 -7.14
CA LEU A 385 6.45 5.25 -8.18
C LEU A 385 6.42 3.86 -7.54
N ARG A 386 5.37 3.11 -7.87
CA ARG A 386 5.20 1.68 -7.55
C ARG A 386 5.09 0.93 -8.86
N CYS A 387 5.35 -0.38 -8.85
CA CYS A 387 5.24 -1.18 -10.08
C CYS A 387 3.91 -0.97 -10.81
N THR A 388 2.78 -0.90 -10.09
CA THR A 388 1.46 -0.66 -10.69
C THR A 388 1.31 0.72 -11.33
N LEU A 389 1.90 1.76 -10.74
CA LEU A 389 1.89 3.12 -11.29
C LEU A 389 2.83 3.23 -12.50
N PHE A 390 4.00 2.59 -12.43
CA PHE A 390 4.94 2.50 -13.54
C PHE A 390 4.29 1.86 -14.77
N LEU A 391 3.64 0.71 -14.60
CA LEU A 391 2.95 0.02 -15.69
C LEU A 391 1.83 0.84 -16.34
N LYS A 392 1.16 1.71 -15.58
CA LYS A 392 0.09 2.58 -16.09
C LYS A 392 0.59 3.92 -16.62
N ASN A 393 1.88 4.23 -16.46
CA ASN A 393 2.41 5.54 -16.80
C ASN A 393 2.39 5.74 -18.34
N PRO A 394 1.85 6.86 -18.86
CA PRO A 394 1.77 7.13 -20.30
C PRO A 394 3.13 7.13 -21.02
N ILE A 395 4.21 7.53 -20.34
CA ILE A 395 5.58 7.52 -20.88
C ILE A 395 6.01 6.07 -21.13
N VAL A 396 5.74 5.19 -20.16
CA VAL A 396 6.03 3.75 -20.27
C VAL A 396 5.20 3.12 -21.39
N GLN A 397 3.91 3.47 -21.48
CA GLN A 397 3.03 2.97 -22.54
C GLN A 397 3.48 3.42 -23.94
N THR A 398 3.93 4.67 -24.07
CA THR A 398 4.48 5.18 -25.33
C THR A 398 5.78 4.47 -25.69
N TRP A 399 6.67 4.23 -24.73
CA TRP A 399 7.93 3.49 -24.94
C TRP A 399 7.70 2.02 -25.34
N ILE A 400 6.71 1.35 -24.73
CA ILE A 400 6.31 -0.01 -25.14
C ILE A 400 5.86 0.00 -26.60
N ARG A 401 4.99 0.94 -26.98
CA ARG A 401 4.48 1.05 -28.35
C ARG A 401 5.55 1.43 -29.37
N SER A 402 6.51 2.30 -29.01
CA SER A 402 7.60 2.69 -29.90
C SER A 402 8.50 1.51 -30.28
N LYS A 403 8.43 0.42 -29.52
CA LYS A 403 9.14 -0.84 -29.80
C LYS A 403 8.28 -1.89 -30.51
N GLY A 404 7.07 -1.53 -30.95
CA GLY A 404 6.13 -2.45 -31.60
C GLY A 404 5.47 -3.44 -30.63
N ALA A 405 5.60 -3.24 -29.32
CA ALA A 405 5.00 -4.09 -28.29
C ALA A 405 3.65 -3.54 -27.80
N THR A 406 2.80 -4.42 -27.26
CA THR A 406 1.53 -4.04 -26.60
C THR A 406 1.61 -4.14 -25.09
N SER A 407 2.53 -4.95 -24.58
CA SER A 407 2.78 -5.16 -23.15
C SER A 407 4.28 -5.23 -22.86
N LEU A 408 4.67 -5.11 -21.58
CA LEU A 408 6.07 -5.33 -21.19
C LEU A 408 6.54 -6.78 -21.44
N VAL A 409 5.63 -7.75 -21.40
CA VAL A 409 5.98 -9.16 -21.63
C VAL A 409 6.39 -9.37 -23.09
N ASP A 410 5.80 -8.61 -24.01
CA ASP A 410 6.15 -8.65 -25.45
C ASP A 410 7.56 -8.11 -25.70
N LEU A 411 8.10 -7.28 -24.79
CA LEU A 411 9.48 -6.80 -24.87
C LEU A 411 10.48 -7.86 -24.42
N HIS A 412 10.18 -8.55 -23.31
CA HIS A 412 11.02 -9.63 -22.80
C HIS A 412 10.26 -10.48 -21.76
N PRO A 413 10.32 -11.83 -21.80
CA PRO A 413 9.60 -12.70 -20.88
C PRO A 413 9.86 -12.45 -19.39
N ALA A 414 11.10 -12.12 -19.00
CA ALA A 414 11.44 -11.81 -17.60
C ALA A 414 10.63 -10.64 -17.00
N LEU A 415 10.10 -9.73 -17.82
CA LEU A 415 9.32 -8.57 -17.36
C LEU A 415 7.91 -8.96 -16.87
N ILE A 416 7.48 -10.22 -17.05
CA ILE A 416 6.29 -10.73 -16.36
C ILE A 416 6.46 -10.72 -14.83
N ASN A 417 7.70 -10.79 -14.35
CA ASN A 417 8.02 -10.73 -12.95
C ASN A 417 7.93 -9.29 -12.44
N SER A 418 6.74 -8.89 -11.99
CA SER A 418 6.51 -7.55 -11.41
C SER A 418 7.42 -7.20 -10.21
N GLU A 419 7.95 -8.21 -9.50
CA GLU A 419 8.93 -8.00 -8.42
C GLU A 419 10.28 -7.49 -8.95
N LEU A 420 10.66 -7.83 -10.19
CA LEU A 420 11.88 -7.29 -10.82
C LEU A 420 11.75 -5.79 -11.02
N ILE A 421 10.63 -5.31 -11.56
CA ILE A 421 10.36 -3.89 -11.73
C ILE A 421 10.28 -3.20 -10.37
N GLY A 422 9.60 -3.83 -9.39
CA GLY A 422 9.55 -3.34 -8.02
C GLY A 422 10.93 -3.20 -7.38
N TYR A 423 11.83 -4.15 -7.65
CA TYR A 423 13.22 -4.11 -7.20
C TYR A 423 14.01 -2.96 -7.85
N ILE A 424 13.90 -2.77 -9.16
CA ILE A 424 14.59 -1.68 -9.89
C ILE A 424 14.11 -0.31 -9.36
N ILE A 425 12.80 -0.12 -9.20
CA ILE A 425 12.22 1.11 -8.63
C ILE A 425 12.74 1.35 -7.21
N ARG A 426 12.78 0.30 -6.37
CA ARG A 426 13.28 0.42 -4.99
C ARG A 426 14.75 0.81 -4.97
N LYS A 427 15.58 0.19 -5.82
CA LYS A 427 17.00 0.51 -5.97
C LYS A 427 17.18 1.97 -6.39
N HIS A 428 16.45 2.44 -7.40
CA HIS A 428 16.44 3.85 -7.81
C HIS A 428 16.07 4.78 -6.66
N ARG A 429 15.03 4.42 -5.89
CA ARG A 429 14.60 5.25 -4.76
C ARG A 429 15.66 5.39 -3.67
N MET A 430 16.35 4.30 -3.34
CA MET A 430 17.41 4.37 -2.32
C MET A 430 18.58 5.24 -2.76
N ILE A 431 18.89 5.28 -4.06
CA ILE A 431 19.98 6.11 -4.61
C ILE A 431 19.57 7.59 -4.65
N HIS A 432 18.38 7.91 -5.15
CA HIS A 432 18.00 9.29 -5.44
C HIS A 432 17.16 9.99 -4.34
N PHE A 433 16.61 9.24 -3.38
CA PHE A 433 15.86 9.77 -2.23
C PHE A 433 16.50 9.34 -0.91
N ALA A 434 17.76 9.73 -0.69
CA ALA A 434 18.58 9.29 0.45
C ALA A 434 18.00 9.62 1.84
N ALA A 435 17.18 10.68 1.97
CA ALA A 435 16.47 10.99 3.22
C ALA A 435 15.19 10.14 3.43
N GLY A 436 14.90 9.23 2.50
CA GLY A 436 13.69 8.40 2.48
C GLY A 436 12.43 9.22 2.17
N SER A 437 11.30 8.76 2.71
CA SER A 437 10.00 9.43 2.62
C SER A 437 9.41 9.80 3.99
N GLY A 438 10.19 9.58 5.07
CA GLY A 438 9.80 9.87 6.46
C GLY A 438 10.10 11.31 6.89
N LEU A 439 10.16 11.54 8.20
CA LEU A 439 10.35 12.88 8.78
C LEU A 439 11.66 13.56 8.34
N MET A 440 12.75 12.82 8.16
CA MET A 440 14.03 13.40 7.68
C MET A 440 13.92 14.01 6.28
N ALA A 441 13.07 13.44 5.41
CA ALA A 441 12.82 14.01 4.10
C ALA A 441 12.03 15.33 4.19
N VAL A 442 11.11 15.44 5.15
CA VAL A 442 10.40 16.69 5.45
C VAL A 442 11.36 17.74 5.99
N GLN A 443 12.25 17.38 6.91
CA GLN A 443 13.27 18.26 7.47
C GLN A 443 14.17 18.85 6.37
N ARG A 444 14.66 18.01 5.46
CA ARG A 444 15.46 18.46 4.32
C ARG A 444 14.67 19.36 3.36
N ALA A 445 13.39 19.06 3.13
CA ALA A 445 12.52 19.90 2.31
C ALA A 445 12.30 21.27 2.96
N PHE A 446 12.08 21.30 4.27
CA PHE A 446 11.97 22.54 5.06
C PHE A 446 13.26 23.37 4.95
N GLU A 447 14.43 22.79 5.19
CA GLU A 447 15.72 23.49 5.06
C GLU A 447 15.95 24.08 3.67
N ARG A 448 15.52 23.38 2.62
CA ARG A 448 15.63 23.85 1.23
C ARG A 448 14.70 25.02 0.92
N GLU A 449 13.54 25.08 1.56
CA GLU A 449 12.47 26.06 1.32
C GLU A 449 12.47 27.21 2.32
N ASN A 450 13.20 27.08 3.44
CA ASN A 450 13.16 28.03 4.53
C ASN A 450 13.58 29.44 4.08
N GLY A 451 12.70 30.42 4.33
CA GLY A 451 12.93 31.82 3.95
C GLY A 451 12.67 32.14 2.48
N LYS A 452 12.21 31.17 1.67
CA LYS A 452 11.83 31.42 0.27
C LYS A 452 10.36 31.85 0.15
N PRO A 453 10.00 32.69 -0.85
CA PRO A 453 8.61 32.98 -1.17
C PRO A 453 7.84 31.69 -1.49
N GLY A 454 6.63 31.56 -0.94
CA GLY A 454 5.79 30.37 -1.15
C GLY A 454 6.14 29.16 -0.29
N GLN A 455 6.95 29.33 0.77
CA GLN A 455 7.22 28.29 1.77
C GLN A 455 5.92 27.69 2.32
N TYR A 456 5.72 26.38 2.14
CA TYR A 456 4.54 25.67 2.62
C TYR A 456 4.76 25.02 4.00
N ILE A 457 5.93 24.40 4.21
CA ILE A 457 6.31 23.87 5.52
C ILE A 457 6.79 25.06 6.37
N GLN A 458 6.00 25.45 7.36
CA GLN A 458 6.29 26.61 8.19
C GLN A 458 7.30 26.29 9.29
N GLU A 459 7.24 25.09 9.85
CA GLU A 459 8.16 24.64 10.89
C GLU A 459 8.14 23.11 11.06
N VAL A 460 9.27 22.55 11.50
CA VAL A 460 9.43 21.14 11.88
C VAL A 460 10.04 21.08 13.27
N PHE A 461 9.33 20.43 14.19
CA PHE A 461 9.80 20.15 15.55
C PHE A 461 10.04 18.67 15.70
N GLN A 462 11.16 18.31 16.32
CA GLN A 462 11.46 16.93 16.66
C GLN A 462 12.25 16.90 17.98
N ASN A 463 11.84 16.01 18.88
CA ASN A 463 12.64 15.60 20.02
C ASN A 463 12.81 14.07 20.00
N SER A 464 13.34 13.48 21.07
CA SER A 464 13.59 12.03 21.15
C SER A 464 12.34 11.15 21.00
N THR A 465 11.14 11.69 21.21
CA THR A 465 9.89 10.92 21.28
C THR A 465 8.76 11.47 20.42
N ASN A 466 8.72 12.78 20.17
CA ASN A 466 7.62 13.45 19.51
C ASN A 466 8.10 14.32 18.36
N PHE A 467 7.24 14.46 17.34
CA PHE A 467 7.44 15.42 16.28
C PHE A 467 6.17 16.21 15.95
N MET A 468 6.36 17.35 15.31
CA MET A 468 5.29 18.19 14.76
C MET A 468 5.76 18.89 13.50
N VAL A 469 4.98 18.80 12.43
CA VAL A 469 5.19 19.52 11.17
C VAL A 469 4.00 20.45 10.96
N ILE A 470 4.24 21.75 10.82
CA ILE A 470 3.19 22.76 10.60
C ILE A 470 3.26 23.23 9.15
N CYS A 471 2.14 23.15 8.43
CA CYS A 471 2.07 23.49 7.01
C CYS A 471 0.90 24.44 6.70
N PHE A 472 1.20 25.50 5.95
CA PHE A 472 0.26 26.37 5.25
C PHE A 472 1.02 27.37 4.37
N ASN A 473 0.41 27.86 3.29
CA ASN A 473 0.96 28.92 2.44
C ASN A 473 0.39 30.32 2.82
N ASN A 474 0.87 31.35 2.11
CA ASN A 474 0.48 32.74 2.37
C ASN A 474 -1.00 32.99 2.11
N GLU A 475 -1.57 32.38 1.06
CA GLU A 475 -2.96 32.52 0.68
C GLU A 475 -3.89 31.93 1.75
N GLN A 476 -3.54 30.76 2.30
CA GLN A 476 -4.22 30.13 3.43
C GLN A 476 -4.19 31.02 4.67
N PHE A 477 -3.03 31.62 4.97
CA PHE A 477 -2.88 32.55 6.08
C PHE A 477 -3.74 33.81 5.90
N HIS A 478 -3.73 34.43 4.71
CA HIS A 478 -4.53 35.61 4.43
C HIS A 478 -6.03 35.32 4.51
N LEU A 479 -6.46 34.13 4.06
CA LEU A 479 -7.83 33.68 4.26
C LEU A 479 -8.14 33.53 5.76
N PHE A 480 -7.29 32.84 6.52
CA PHE A 480 -7.46 32.71 7.98
C PHE A 480 -7.64 34.07 8.66
N LYS A 481 -6.78 35.06 8.35
CA LYS A 481 -6.85 36.43 8.90
C LYS A 481 -8.18 37.14 8.65
N SER A 482 -8.88 36.81 7.55
CA SER A 482 -10.18 37.39 7.21
C SER A 482 -11.36 36.75 7.95
N LEU A 483 -11.15 35.56 8.54
CA LEU A 483 -12.21 34.78 9.16
C LEU A 483 -12.38 35.12 10.63
N ARG A 484 -13.61 34.97 11.12
CA ARG A 484 -13.92 35.02 12.56
C ARG A 484 -13.99 33.64 13.21
N THR A 485 -14.03 32.56 12.42
CA THR A 485 -14.20 31.21 12.92
C THR A 485 -13.73 30.20 11.88
N CYS A 486 -13.30 29.03 12.33
CA CYS A 486 -13.03 27.89 11.47
C CYS A 486 -13.31 26.58 12.21
N THR A 487 -13.23 25.47 11.49
CA THR A 487 -13.42 24.12 12.03
C THR A 487 -12.08 23.44 12.24
N ILE A 488 -11.95 22.60 13.26
CA ILE A 488 -10.75 21.80 13.52
C ILE A 488 -11.11 20.34 13.76
N ASP A 489 -10.43 19.45 13.06
CA ASP A 489 -10.63 18.00 13.15
C ASP A 489 -9.31 17.24 13.00
N MET A 490 -9.23 16.03 13.56
CA MET A 490 -8.04 15.18 13.53
C MET A 490 -8.27 13.91 12.71
N ASN A 491 -7.26 13.58 11.91
CA ASN A 491 -7.21 12.44 11.02
C ASN A 491 -6.26 11.35 11.52
N TYR A 492 -6.71 10.10 11.40
CA TYR A 492 -6.00 8.88 11.80
C TYR A 492 -5.62 7.97 10.63
N LYS A 493 -6.05 8.26 9.39
CA LYS A 493 -5.95 7.34 8.24
C LYS A 493 -5.13 7.87 7.07
N HIS A 494 -4.57 9.06 7.19
CA HIS A 494 -3.78 9.64 6.11
C HIS A 494 -2.37 9.06 6.06
N LEU A 495 -1.76 8.82 7.23
CA LEU A 495 -0.37 8.41 7.38
C LEU A 495 -0.25 6.88 7.57
N ILE A 496 0.88 6.32 7.17
CA ILE A 496 1.14 4.87 7.21
C ILE A 496 1.37 4.37 8.64
N ASP A 497 2.04 5.17 9.46
CA ASP A 497 2.19 4.90 10.88
C ASP A 497 0.86 5.16 11.60
N ARG A 498 0.50 4.26 12.52
CA ARG A 498 -0.74 4.34 13.28
C ARG A 498 -0.65 5.34 14.42
N GLU A 499 0.54 5.75 14.82
CA GLU A 499 0.74 6.79 15.84
C GLU A 499 0.62 8.19 15.23
N ASP A 500 1.02 8.34 13.97
CA ASP A 500 0.94 9.59 13.23
C ASP A 500 -0.52 10.03 12.98
N ARG A 501 -0.73 11.34 13.04
CA ARG A 501 -2.00 12.05 12.94
C ARG A 501 -1.84 13.29 12.09
N GLU A 502 -2.93 13.70 11.45
CA GLU A 502 -3.01 15.00 10.79
C GLU A 502 -4.17 15.80 11.39
N VAL A 503 -3.88 16.95 11.99
CA VAL A 503 -4.89 17.93 12.44
C VAL A 503 -5.09 18.95 11.32
N ILE A 504 -6.34 19.18 10.91
CA ILE A 504 -6.68 20.14 9.87
C ILE A 504 -7.57 21.24 10.45
N TRP A 505 -7.20 22.49 10.19
CA TRP A 505 -8.06 23.64 10.37
C TRP A 505 -8.68 23.94 9.02
N ALA A 506 -10.01 24.05 8.93
CA ALA A 506 -10.69 24.21 7.65
C ALA A 506 -11.93 25.11 7.75
N VAL A 507 -12.28 25.72 6.62
CA VAL A 507 -13.51 26.53 6.47
C VAL A 507 -14.20 26.21 5.16
N TYR A 508 -15.50 26.47 5.08
CA TYR A 508 -16.18 26.61 3.80
C TYR A 508 -16.09 28.08 3.37
N ASP A 509 -15.31 28.37 2.34
CA ASP A 509 -15.24 29.72 1.77
C ASP A 509 -16.34 29.87 0.70
N GLU A 510 -17.27 30.78 0.98
CA GLU A 510 -18.39 31.10 0.10
C GLU A 510 -17.92 31.74 -1.21
N GLY A 511 -16.85 32.55 -1.17
CA GLY A 511 -16.31 33.24 -2.34
C GLY A 511 -15.81 32.28 -3.43
N ILE A 512 -15.54 31.03 -3.06
CA ILE A 512 -15.04 29.97 -3.95
C ILE A 512 -15.94 28.73 -3.92
N CYS A 513 -17.03 28.78 -3.14
CA CYS A 513 -18.01 27.72 -2.89
C CYS A 513 -17.40 26.35 -2.51
N ARG A 514 -16.33 26.36 -1.69
CA ARG A 514 -15.56 25.14 -1.36
C ARG A 514 -15.08 25.10 0.08
N ASN A 515 -14.86 23.87 0.55
CA ASN A 515 -14.12 23.64 1.78
C ASN A 515 -12.63 23.77 1.46
N VAL A 516 -11.87 24.48 2.28
CA VAL A 516 -10.42 24.68 2.15
C VAL A 516 -9.73 24.43 3.48
N ALA A 517 -8.53 23.86 3.42
CA ALA A 517 -7.65 23.77 4.57
C ALA A 517 -6.96 25.12 4.78
N LEU A 518 -6.84 25.55 6.03
CA LEU A 518 -6.18 26.78 6.46
C LEU A 518 -4.82 26.48 7.11
N VAL A 519 -4.77 25.42 7.92
CA VAL A 519 -3.55 24.95 8.59
C VAL A 519 -3.61 23.43 8.61
N ARG A 520 -2.48 22.79 8.34
CA ARG A 520 -2.29 21.35 8.56
C ARG A 520 -1.16 21.14 9.55
N VAL A 521 -1.39 20.26 10.51
CA VAL A 521 -0.37 19.87 11.49
C VAL A 521 -0.24 18.36 11.47
N ILE A 522 0.96 17.86 11.20
CA ILE A 522 1.25 16.42 11.28
C ILE A 522 2.04 16.15 12.54
N THR A 523 1.60 15.20 13.36
CA THR A 523 2.23 14.87 14.66
C THR A 523 1.99 13.41 15.02
N ASN A 524 2.80 12.85 15.93
CA ASN A 524 2.63 11.50 16.46
C ASN A 524 1.98 11.44 17.85
N SER A 525 1.44 12.56 18.36
CA SER A 525 0.78 12.60 19.66
C SER A 525 -0.55 13.34 19.63
N ASP A 526 -1.56 12.79 20.30
CA ASP A 526 -2.86 13.43 20.50
C ASP A 526 -3.04 13.96 21.94
N SER A 527 -1.95 14.10 22.71
CA SER A 527 -2.02 14.49 24.12
C SER A 527 -2.44 15.95 24.32
N ILE A 528 -2.98 16.28 25.50
CA ILE A 528 -3.28 17.67 25.90
C ILE A 528 -2.05 18.57 25.73
N LYS A 529 -0.87 18.08 26.14
CA LYS A 529 0.40 18.79 26.01
C LYS A 529 0.75 19.07 24.55
N MET A 530 0.51 18.09 23.65
CA MET A 530 0.78 18.25 22.23
C MET A 530 -0.16 19.27 21.59
N TYR A 531 -1.45 19.24 21.92
CA TYR A 531 -2.40 20.26 21.46
C TYR A 531 -2.08 21.65 22.00
N HIS A 532 -1.74 21.76 23.29
CA HIS A 532 -1.29 23.00 23.89
C HIS A 532 -0.08 23.58 23.13
N PHE A 533 0.93 22.74 22.90
CA PHE A 533 2.11 23.11 22.13
C PHE A 533 1.75 23.52 20.69
N MET A 534 0.88 22.76 20.01
CA MET A 534 0.41 23.06 18.65
C MET A 534 -0.20 24.47 18.56
N PHE A 535 -1.13 24.83 19.43
CA PHE A 535 -1.75 26.16 19.40
C PHE A 535 -0.72 27.26 19.64
N HIS A 536 0.17 27.08 20.61
CA HIS A 536 1.26 28.02 20.86
C HIS A 536 2.14 28.21 19.60
N GLN A 537 2.55 27.13 18.95
CA GLN A 537 3.42 27.21 17.77
C GLN A 537 2.71 27.82 16.56
N VAL A 538 1.48 27.41 16.25
CA VAL A 538 0.75 27.95 15.10
C VAL A 538 0.53 29.46 15.25
N PHE A 539 0.07 29.92 16.42
CA PHE A 539 -0.15 31.36 16.65
C PHE A 539 1.15 32.15 16.81
N ARG A 540 2.22 31.54 17.34
CA ARG A 540 3.55 32.13 17.34
C ARG A 540 4.06 32.38 15.91
N ILE A 541 3.94 31.39 15.03
CA ILE A 541 4.32 31.50 13.62
C ILE A 541 3.56 32.65 12.96
N MET A 542 2.25 32.75 13.17
CA MET A 542 1.43 33.86 12.65
C MET A 542 1.90 35.23 13.16
N ARG A 543 2.28 35.34 14.43
CA ARG A 543 2.81 36.57 15.02
C ARG A 543 4.20 36.92 14.46
N GLU A 544 5.12 35.97 14.46
CA GLU A 544 6.54 36.23 14.16
C GLU A 544 6.82 36.31 12.66
N LYS A 545 6.22 35.44 11.84
CA LYS A 545 6.44 35.43 10.39
C LYS A 545 5.50 36.35 9.62
N PHE A 546 4.28 36.56 10.11
CA PHE A 546 3.25 37.30 9.38
C PHE A 546 2.80 38.59 10.08
N ASN A 547 3.42 38.94 11.21
CA ASN A 547 3.09 40.11 12.03
C ASN A 547 1.59 40.21 12.32
N TYR A 548 0.97 39.07 12.65
CA TYR A 548 -0.46 38.99 12.91
C TYR A 548 -0.73 38.33 14.26
N GLU A 549 -1.34 39.12 15.13
CA GLU A 549 -1.83 38.67 16.41
C GLU A 549 -3.35 38.50 16.37
N VAL A 550 -3.82 37.31 16.73
CA VAL A 550 -5.25 37.02 16.77
C VAL A 550 -5.90 37.80 17.90
N SER A 551 -6.83 38.69 17.52
CA SER A 551 -7.73 39.40 18.43
C SER A 551 -8.94 38.52 18.72
N TRP A 552 -9.19 38.18 19.98
CA TRP A 552 -10.25 37.25 20.36
C TRP A 552 -11.53 37.98 20.75
N ALA A 553 -12.70 37.45 20.38
CA ALA A 553 -13.98 38.10 20.63
C ALA A 553 -14.36 38.20 22.11
N PHE A 554 -13.80 37.34 22.97
CA PHE A 554 -14.02 37.41 24.42
C PHE A 554 -13.16 38.47 25.11
N ASP A 555 -12.10 38.96 24.45
CA ASP A 555 -11.17 39.92 25.04
C ASP A 555 -11.72 41.34 24.89
N GLN A 556 -12.21 41.87 26.01
CA GLN A 556 -12.81 43.20 26.08
C GLN A 556 -11.78 44.34 26.16
N THR A 557 -10.48 44.01 26.31
CA THR A 557 -9.40 45.02 26.44
C THR A 557 -8.95 45.57 25.08
N LEU A 558 -9.17 44.80 24.02
CA LEU A 558 -9.02 45.22 22.62
C LEU A 558 -10.27 46.00 22.22
N GLY A 559 -10.27 47.32 22.44
CA GLY A 559 -11.32 48.20 21.93
C GLY A 559 -11.65 47.86 20.47
N SER A 560 -12.95 47.86 20.13
CA SER A 560 -13.57 47.44 18.87
C SER A 560 -12.61 47.07 17.71
N ALA A 561 -11.98 45.90 17.81
CA ALA A 561 -11.29 45.30 16.67
C ALA A 561 -12.32 45.09 15.55
N GLU A 562 -11.98 45.45 14.31
CA GLU A 562 -12.94 45.41 13.19
C GLU A 562 -13.44 43.99 12.88
N ASN A 563 -12.68 42.95 13.25
CA ASN A 563 -13.01 41.55 12.94
C ASN A 563 -12.43 40.54 13.95
N PRO A 564 -12.95 40.46 15.20
CA PRO A 564 -12.38 39.59 16.21
C PRO A 564 -12.74 38.12 15.97
N PHE A 565 -11.76 37.25 16.21
CA PHE A 565 -11.87 35.80 16.09
C PHE A 565 -12.68 35.23 17.26
N ILE A 566 -13.77 34.54 16.93
CA ILE A 566 -14.72 33.96 17.88
C ILE A 566 -14.16 32.65 18.44
N GLY A 567 -13.71 31.75 17.55
CA GLY A 567 -13.19 30.46 17.97
C GLY A 567 -13.46 29.32 16.98
N PHE A 568 -13.41 28.09 17.49
CA PHE A 568 -13.37 26.87 16.69
C PHE A 568 -14.64 26.03 16.84
N THR A 569 -15.08 25.44 15.73
CA THR A 569 -16.00 24.29 15.76
C THR A 569 -15.22 22.99 15.69
N THR A 570 -15.43 22.07 16.64
CA THR A 570 -14.70 20.80 16.69
C THR A 570 -15.60 19.62 17.07
N ASP A 571 -15.08 18.39 16.97
CA ASP A 571 -15.70 17.24 17.64
C ASP A 571 -15.49 17.33 19.16
N GLN A 572 -16.08 16.42 19.93
CA GLN A 572 -15.95 16.37 21.39
C GLN A 572 -14.64 15.74 21.85
N ASP A 573 -13.53 16.15 21.23
CA ASP A 573 -12.18 15.78 21.65
C ASP A 573 -11.77 16.62 22.87
N TYR A 574 -11.84 16.00 24.04
CA TYR A 574 -11.51 16.66 25.30
C TYR A 574 -10.03 17.07 25.39
N LYS A 575 -9.11 16.39 24.69
CA LYS A 575 -7.68 16.71 24.75
C LYS A 575 -7.39 18.00 23.99
N LEU A 576 -8.02 18.14 22.82
CA LEU A 576 -7.93 19.31 21.96
C LEU A 576 -8.45 20.57 22.65
N ILE A 577 -9.65 20.52 23.22
CA ILE A 577 -10.27 21.69 23.88
C ILE A 577 -9.49 22.13 25.12
N ILE A 578 -8.94 21.19 25.90
CA ILE A 578 -8.14 21.53 27.08
C ILE A 578 -6.82 22.15 26.62
N GLY A 579 -6.19 21.60 25.57
CA GLY A 579 -4.98 22.19 24.99
C GLY A 579 -5.18 23.64 24.52
N LEU A 580 -6.32 23.93 23.86
CA LEU A 580 -6.68 25.31 23.49
C LEU A 580 -6.91 26.19 24.72
N GLY A 581 -7.68 25.69 25.70
CA GLY A 581 -7.99 26.44 26.91
C GLY A 581 -6.73 26.78 27.73
N MET A 582 -5.76 25.87 27.78
CA MET A 582 -4.46 26.10 28.41
C MET A 582 -3.65 27.16 27.67
N TYR A 583 -3.57 27.10 26.34
CA TYR A 583 -2.89 28.14 25.54
C TYR A 583 -3.48 29.53 25.80
N LEU A 584 -4.81 29.64 25.82
CA LEU A 584 -5.49 30.92 26.06
C LEU A 584 -5.32 31.40 27.50
N TYR A 585 -5.32 30.49 28.47
CA TYR A 585 -5.00 30.82 29.85
C TYR A 585 -3.58 31.35 29.99
N ASP A 586 -2.60 30.71 29.35
CA ASP A 586 -1.20 31.15 29.39
C ASP A 586 -1.04 32.55 28.79
N LYS A 587 -1.81 32.86 27.72
CA LYS A 587 -1.77 34.16 27.04
C LYS A 587 -2.46 35.29 27.82
N PHE A 588 -3.65 35.05 28.36
CA PHE A 588 -4.50 36.11 28.92
C PHE A 588 -4.57 36.13 30.45
N GLN A 589 -4.22 35.02 31.11
CA GLN A 589 -4.14 34.88 32.57
C GLN A 589 -5.43 35.27 33.34
N GLN A 590 -6.58 35.26 32.67
CA GLN A 590 -7.90 35.48 33.27
C GLN A 590 -8.65 34.15 33.48
N GLY A 591 -9.33 34.01 34.62
CA GLY A 591 -10.19 32.86 34.89
C GLY A 591 -9.44 31.53 34.94
N SER A 592 -9.95 30.52 34.24
CA SER A 592 -9.34 29.18 34.12
C SER A 592 -9.34 28.74 32.66
N TRP A 593 -8.65 27.65 32.31
CA TRP A 593 -8.75 27.11 30.94
C TRP A 593 -10.20 26.86 30.48
N LEU A 594 -11.11 26.52 31.43
CA LEU A 594 -12.53 26.32 31.16
C LEU A 594 -13.24 27.63 30.79
N TYR A 595 -12.78 28.78 31.32
CA TYR A 595 -13.29 30.09 30.94
C TYR A 595 -13.19 30.27 29.42
N TYR A 596 -12.00 30.00 28.88
CA TYR A 596 -11.75 30.17 27.45
C TYR A 596 -12.51 29.15 26.61
N VAL A 597 -12.60 27.88 27.04
CA VAL A 597 -13.41 26.88 26.33
C VAL A 597 -14.88 27.30 26.24
N LYS A 598 -15.46 27.87 27.30
CA LYS A 598 -16.83 28.42 27.27
C LYS A 598 -16.98 29.60 26.31
N SER A 599 -15.90 30.33 26.06
CA SER A 599 -15.88 31.53 25.24
C SER A 599 -15.45 31.31 23.78
N THR A 600 -14.97 30.12 23.41
CA THR A 600 -14.37 29.90 22.07
C THR A 600 -14.73 28.58 21.38
N ILE A 601 -15.45 27.65 22.02
CA ILE A 601 -15.74 26.33 21.45
C ILE A 601 -17.23 26.14 21.14
N ARG A 602 -17.48 25.61 19.93
CA ARG A 602 -18.74 25.00 19.52
C ARG A 602 -18.52 23.55 19.12
N TYR A 603 -19.35 22.62 19.59
CA TYR A 603 -19.26 21.22 19.18
C TYR A 603 -20.10 20.92 17.94
N CYS A 604 -19.60 19.99 17.13
CA CYS A 604 -20.27 19.49 15.95
C CYS A 604 -21.61 18.80 16.30
N LYS A 605 -22.72 19.37 15.80
CA LYS A 605 -24.07 18.79 15.97
C LYS A 605 -24.21 17.42 15.31
N VAL A 606 -23.52 17.21 14.18
CA VAL A 606 -23.56 15.93 13.45
C VAL A 606 -22.88 14.83 14.26
N HIS A 607 -21.73 15.10 14.89
CA HIS A 607 -21.07 14.13 15.76
C HIS A 607 -21.89 13.87 17.04
N PHE A 608 -22.51 14.90 17.59
CA PHE A 608 -23.48 14.71 18.69
C PHE A 608 -24.59 13.75 18.31
N GLN A 609 -25.27 13.98 17.18
CA GLN A 609 -26.35 13.12 16.67
C GLN A 609 -25.86 11.70 16.39
N ARG A 610 -24.72 11.52 15.71
CA ARG A 610 -24.12 10.19 15.47
C ARG A 610 -23.86 9.46 16.80
N GLY A 611 -23.44 10.19 17.83
CA GLY A 611 -23.27 9.68 19.19
C GLY A 611 -24.58 9.20 19.82
N VAL A 612 -25.68 9.95 19.63
CA VAL A 612 -27.03 9.54 20.05
C VAL A 612 -27.46 8.27 19.30
N GLU A 613 -27.35 8.25 17.97
CA GLU A 613 -27.75 7.11 17.12
C GLU A 613 -26.99 5.82 17.45
N LYS A 614 -25.72 5.93 17.83
CA LYS A 614 -24.91 4.77 18.27
C LYS A 614 -25.44 4.14 19.57
N ILE A 615 -26.14 4.91 20.40
CA ILE A 615 -26.68 4.46 21.69
C ILE A 615 -28.12 3.96 21.53
N THR A 616 -28.96 4.71 20.82
CA THR A 616 -30.41 4.46 20.73
C THR A 616 -30.80 3.62 19.51
N GLY A 617 -29.91 3.48 18.53
CA GLY A 617 -30.25 2.99 17.21
C GLY A 617 -31.03 4.01 16.37
N VAL A 618 -31.37 3.62 15.14
CA VAL A 618 -32.02 4.49 14.13
C VAL A 618 -33.52 4.23 13.95
N ALA A 619 -34.08 3.22 14.64
CA ALA A 619 -35.43 2.73 14.38
C ALA A 619 -36.54 3.47 15.15
N ASN A 620 -36.24 4.11 16.28
CA ASN A 620 -37.25 4.74 17.14
C ASN A 620 -36.89 6.21 17.44
N ARG A 621 -37.53 7.14 16.72
CA ARG A 621 -37.36 8.61 16.85
C ARG A 621 -38.65 9.32 17.29
N GLY A 622 -39.54 8.61 17.99
CA GLY A 622 -40.78 9.20 18.51
C GLY A 622 -40.50 10.33 19.51
N PRO A 623 -41.48 11.22 19.79
CA PRO A 623 -41.32 12.34 20.73
C PRO A 623 -40.81 11.90 22.11
N ASP A 624 -41.29 10.76 22.61
CA ASP A 624 -40.91 10.22 23.93
C ASP A 624 -39.69 9.29 23.91
N SER A 625 -39.04 9.14 22.76
CA SER A 625 -37.87 8.25 22.64
C SER A 625 -36.64 8.83 23.34
N ASP A 626 -35.76 7.94 23.80
CA ASP A 626 -34.44 8.34 24.31
C ASP A 626 -33.67 9.17 23.27
N PHE A 627 -33.87 8.91 21.97
CA PHE A 627 -33.30 9.73 20.90
C PHE A 627 -33.75 11.19 20.99
N SER A 628 -35.06 11.43 21.03
CA SER A 628 -35.63 12.79 21.08
C SER A 628 -35.23 13.52 22.35
N ARG A 629 -35.29 12.83 23.50
CA ARG A 629 -34.80 13.36 24.78
C ARG A 629 -33.32 13.75 24.71
N MET A 630 -32.45 12.86 24.21
CA MET A 630 -31.02 13.17 24.07
C MET A 630 -30.75 14.35 23.12
N MET A 631 -31.54 14.49 22.05
CA MET A 631 -31.42 15.60 21.10
C MET A 631 -31.92 16.94 21.65
N GLU A 632 -32.85 16.92 22.60
CA GLU A 632 -33.39 18.11 23.26
C GLU A 632 -32.32 18.94 23.99
N LEU A 633 -31.25 18.28 24.45
CA LEU A 633 -30.08 18.93 25.07
C LEU A 633 -29.45 20.04 24.18
N LEU A 634 -29.63 20.00 22.86
CA LEU A 634 -29.14 21.02 21.94
C LEU A 634 -29.90 22.35 22.02
N HIS A 635 -31.08 22.36 22.65
CA HIS A 635 -32.05 23.47 22.57
C HIS A 635 -32.54 23.97 23.94
N MET A 636 -32.29 23.24 25.01
CA MET A 636 -32.71 23.63 26.37
C MET A 636 -32.14 24.99 26.79
N GLN A 637 -32.97 25.80 27.44
CA GLN A 637 -32.59 27.16 27.87
C GLN A 637 -32.19 27.21 29.34
N SER A 638 -32.79 26.37 30.20
CA SER A 638 -32.44 26.28 31.63
C SER A 638 -31.34 25.24 31.85
N GLU A 639 -30.34 25.61 32.66
CA GLU A 639 -29.25 24.72 33.05
C GLU A 639 -29.75 23.64 34.02
N GLU A 640 -30.72 23.99 34.86
CA GLU A 640 -31.41 23.09 35.78
C GLU A 640 -32.13 21.98 35.00
N ASP A 641 -32.93 22.36 34.00
CA ASP A 641 -33.66 21.39 33.14
C ASP A 641 -32.70 20.49 32.35
N TYR A 642 -31.61 21.05 31.84
CA TYR A 642 -30.56 20.30 31.15
C TYR A 642 -29.91 19.25 32.06
N ASN A 643 -29.53 19.66 33.27
CA ASN A 643 -28.89 18.78 34.24
C ASN A 643 -29.89 17.72 34.73
N GLU A 644 -31.15 18.09 34.93
CA GLU A 644 -32.21 17.16 35.33
C GLU A 644 -32.48 16.12 34.25
N LEU A 645 -32.56 16.51 32.98
CA LEU A 645 -32.70 15.55 31.90
C LEU A 645 -31.49 14.60 31.81
N CYS A 646 -30.26 15.11 31.95
CA CYS A 646 -29.07 14.27 32.02
C CYS A 646 -29.12 13.30 33.22
N ARG A 647 -29.62 13.76 34.37
CA ARG A 647 -29.81 12.93 35.57
C ARG A 647 -30.82 11.83 35.30
N LEU A 648 -32.00 12.15 34.75
CA LEU A 648 -33.05 11.19 34.40
C LEU A 648 -32.55 10.14 33.40
N LEU A 649 -31.82 10.56 32.36
CA LEU A 649 -31.20 9.63 31.39
C LEU A 649 -30.15 8.72 32.03
N SER A 650 -29.47 9.18 33.09
CA SER A 650 -28.47 8.39 33.81
C SER A 650 -29.05 7.47 34.89
N THR A 651 -30.15 7.85 35.53
CA THR A 651 -30.77 7.07 36.63
C THR A 651 -31.81 6.08 36.12
N ASN A 652 -32.60 6.43 35.10
CA ASN A 652 -33.76 5.64 34.69
C ASN A 652 -33.43 4.65 33.56
N SER A 653 -32.26 4.78 32.93
CA SER A 653 -31.87 3.89 31.84
C SER A 653 -31.17 2.63 32.34
N THR A 654 -31.61 1.47 31.84
CA THR A 654 -30.90 0.19 32.00
C THR A 654 -29.68 0.08 31.08
N ASN A 655 -29.50 1.00 30.12
CA ASN A 655 -28.41 0.97 29.15
C ASN A 655 -27.14 1.65 29.70
N PRO A 656 -26.05 0.91 29.98
CA PRO A 656 -24.82 1.47 30.55
C PRO A 656 -24.17 2.53 29.65
N LYS A 657 -24.33 2.41 28.32
CA LYS A 657 -23.78 3.38 27.35
C LYS A 657 -24.52 4.71 27.43
N LEU A 658 -25.84 4.69 27.62
CA LEU A 658 -26.66 5.90 27.80
C LEU A 658 -26.28 6.60 29.12
N ARG A 659 -26.13 5.84 30.21
CA ARG A 659 -25.71 6.39 31.51
C ARG A 659 -24.36 7.11 31.44
N ALA A 660 -23.36 6.46 30.84
CA ALA A 660 -22.03 7.04 30.66
C ALA A 660 -22.06 8.28 29.75
N TRP A 661 -22.87 8.25 28.68
CA TRP A 661 -23.05 9.38 27.78
C TRP A 661 -23.68 10.59 28.50
N ALA A 662 -24.72 10.39 29.30
CA ALA A 662 -25.38 11.47 30.05
C ALA A 662 -24.43 12.10 31.09
N LEU A 663 -23.67 11.28 31.82
CA LEU A 663 -22.62 11.75 32.75
C LEU A 663 -21.49 12.51 32.03
N HIS A 664 -21.24 12.20 30.77
CA HIS A 664 -20.30 12.95 29.96
C HIS A 664 -20.88 14.32 29.52
N LYS A 665 -22.17 14.38 29.14
CA LYS A 665 -22.81 15.62 28.66
C LYS A 665 -23.01 16.68 29.74
N VAL A 666 -23.23 16.28 30.99
CA VAL A 666 -23.41 17.23 32.10
C VAL A 666 -22.13 18.03 32.44
N ARG A 667 -20.96 17.58 31.97
CA ARG A 667 -19.68 18.24 32.24
C ARG A 667 -19.68 19.68 31.71
N PRO A 668 -19.23 20.68 32.49
CA PRO A 668 -19.23 22.08 32.08
C PRO A 668 -18.57 22.36 30.73
N ALA A 669 -17.40 21.73 30.48
CA ALA A 669 -16.66 21.87 29.22
C ALA A 669 -17.38 21.28 28.01
N ILE A 670 -18.36 20.39 28.22
CA ILE A 670 -19.12 19.74 27.15
C ILE A 670 -20.41 20.51 26.88
N LYS A 671 -21.19 20.81 27.91
CA LYS A 671 -22.49 21.47 27.72
C LYS A 671 -22.37 22.87 27.09
N CYS A 672 -21.33 23.63 27.44
CA CYS A 672 -21.12 24.99 26.90
C CYS A 672 -20.88 25.02 25.39
N GLY A 673 -20.26 23.98 24.82
CA GLY A 673 -20.06 23.87 23.38
C GLY A 673 -21.21 23.15 22.66
N VAL A 674 -22.08 22.44 23.39
CA VAL A 674 -23.25 21.74 22.81
C VAL A 674 -24.41 22.70 22.62
N ASN A 675 -24.61 23.62 23.57
CA ASN A 675 -25.78 24.48 23.63
C ASN A 675 -25.37 25.92 23.94
N GLN A 676 -25.88 26.85 23.15
CA GLN A 676 -25.55 28.28 23.21
C GLN A 676 -25.91 28.93 24.55
N HIS A 677 -26.97 28.47 25.23
CA HIS A 677 -27.43 29.08 26.47
C HIS A 677 -26.47 28.86 27.64
N PHE A 678 -25.57 27.87 27.52
CA PHE A 678 -24.53 27.58 28.49
C PHE A 678 -23.14 28.01 28.00
N SER A 679 -23.08 28.63 26.82
CA SER A 679 -21.87 29.22 26.23
C SER A 679 -21.72 30.67 26.70
N TRP A 680 -20.47 31.16 26.69
CA TRP A 680 -20.19 32.59 26.85
C TRP A 680 -19.98 33.30 25.50
N ILE A 681 -20.11 32.57 24.40
CA ILE A 681 -20.18 33.12 23.06
C ILE A 681 -21.55 33.80 22.91
N SER A 682 -21.57 35.05 22.45
CA SER A 682 -22.82 35.77 22.17
C SER A 682 -23.68 34.99 21.16
N SER A 683 -25.02 35.04 21.27
CA SER A 683 -25.90 34.34 20.32
C SER A 683 -25.61 34.74 18.87
N SER A 684 -25.34 36.02 18.63
CA SER A 684 -24.96 36.52 17.29
C SER A 684 -23.65 35.95 16.76
N ASP A 685 -22.68 35.64 17.62
CA ASP A 685 -21.41 35.05 17.21
C ASP A 685 -21.50 33.53 17.12
N TRP A 686 -22.28 32.89 17.99
CA TRP A 686 -22.57 31.47 17.94
C TRP A 686 -23.20 31.07 16.60
N ASP A 687 -24.11 31.88 16.09
CA ASP A 687 -24.78 31.63 14.79
C ASP A 687 -23.83 31.77 13.59
N LYS A 688 -22.72 32.50 13.72
CA LYS A 688 -21.68 32.60 12.68
C LYS A 688 -20.77 31.37 12.66
N MET A 689 -20.60 30.70 13.79
CA MET A 689 -19.78 29.48 13.85
C MET A 689 -20.44 28.33 13.08
N ALA A 690 -19.66 27.48 12.44
CA ALA A 690 -20.23 26.33 11.74
C ALA A 690 -20.91 25.35 12.74
N PRO A 691 -22.09 24.80 12.44
CA PRO A 691 -22.72 23.80 13.30
C PRO A 691 -22.11 22.40 13.17
N SER A 692 -21.17 22.20 12.24
CA SER A 692 -20.52 20.92 11.98
C SER A 692 -19.06 21.08 11.54
N THR A 693 -18.25 20.04 11.75
CA THR A 693 -16.86 19.94 11.27
C THR A 693 -16.75 19.43 9.83
N ASN A 694 -17.84 19.48 9.06
CA ASN A 694 -17.88 19.03 7.66
C ASN A 694 -16.78 19.65 6.77
N PRO A 695 -16.36 20.92 6.93
CA PRO A 695 -15.24 21.44 6.16
C PRO A 695 -13.95 20.62 6.32
N ALA A 696 -13.57 20.29 7.55
CA ALA A 696 -12.41 19.46 7.85
C ALA A 696 -12.61 17.99 7.43
N GLU A 697 -13.78 17.39 7.69
CA GLU A 697 -14.10 16.01 7.30
C GLU A 697 -14.02 15.82 5.77
N VAL A 698 -14.55 16.78 5.00
CA VAL A 698 -14.44 16.76 3.54
C VAL A 698 -12.99 16.92 3.09
N GLN A 699 -12.21 17.77 3.75
CA GLN A 699 -10.79 17.92 3.43
C GLN A 699 -10.00 16.63 3.67
N HIS A 700 -10.26 15.88 4.75
CA HIS A 700 -9.68 14.55 4.92
C HIS A 700 -10.00 13.62 3.75
N GLN A 701 -11.26 13.58 3.31
CA GLN A 701 -11.64 12.75 2.16
C GLN A 701 -10.96 13.21 0.86
N ARG A 702 -10.82 14.52 0.65
CA ARG A 702 -10.15 15.06 -0.54
C ARG A 702 -8.67 14.72 -0.57
N SER A 703 -7.98 14.87 0.56
CA SER A 703 -6.59 14.43 0.70
C SER A 703 -6.43 12.94 0.33
N TYR A 704 -7.35 12.06 0.75
CA TYR A 704 -7.31 10.64 0.35
C TYR A 704 -7.53 10.40 -1.15
N HIS A 705 -8.45 11.13 -1.77
CA HIS A 705 -8.70 10.96 -3.20
C HIS A 705 -7.55 11.52 -4.03
N TYR A 706 -6.87 12.54 -3.53
CA TYR A 706 -5.76 13.19 -4.22
C TYR A 706 -4.45 12.40 -4.06
N GLY A 707 -3.99 12.15 -2.83
CA GLY A 707 -2.69 11.51 -2.55
C GLY A 707 -2.76 10.02 -2.16
N GLY A 708 -3.95 9.49 -1.86
CA GLY A 708 -4.14 8.14 -1.33
C GLY A 708 -4.18 8.08 0.21
N ARG A 709 -4.39 6.88 0.75
CA ARG A 709 -4.36 6.61 2.20
C ARG A 709 -3.05 5.92 2.59
N TYR A 710 -2.66 6.07 3.86
CA TYR A 710 -1.47 5.44 4.44
C TYR A 710 -0.17 5.84 3.71
N GLN A 711 0.04 7.15 3.62
CA GLN A 711 1.22 7.75 3.01
C GLN A 711 2.34 7.92 4.02
N TYR A 712 3.59 8.01 3.55
CA TYR A 712 4.67 8.48 4.42
C TYR A 712 4.56 10.00 4.62
N VAL A 713 5.19 10.53 5.68
CA VAL A 713 5.06 11.93 6.09
C VAL A 713 5.42 12.89 4.95
N ALA A 714 6.53 12.68 4.25
CA ALA A 714 6.95 13.58 3.16
C ALA A 714 5.99 13.55 1.96
N ASP A 715 5.50 12.37 1.58
CA ASP A 715 4.51 12.22 0.51
C ASP A 715 3.20 12.93 0.88
N CYS A 716 2.77 12.80 2.14
CA CYS A 716 1.57 13.42 2.67
C CYS A 716 1.66 14.96 2.62
N VAL A 717 2.77 15.52 3.10
CA VAL A 717 3.05 16.97 3.07
C VAL A 717 3.01 17.48 1.63
N GLU A 718 3.69 16.80 0.71
CA GLU A 718 3.78 17.22 -0.70
C GLU A 718 2.42 17.16 -1.41
N ASN A 719 1.67 16.08 -1.24
CA ASN A 719 0.36 15.93 -1.86
C ASN A 719 -0.64 16.95 -1.30
N ASN A 720 -0.56 17.26 0.00
CA ASN A 720 -1.37 18.30 0.61
C ASN A 720 -1.00 19.69 0.11
N ARG A 721 0.29 19.99 -0.09
CA ARG A 721 0.75 21.24 -0.72
C ARG A 721 0.07 21.45 -2.07
N GLN A 722 0.20 20.46 -2.97
CA GLN A 722 -0.35 20.54 -4.32
C GLN A 722 -1.88 20.64 -4.32
N LEU A 723 -2.55 19.94 -3.41
CA LEU A 723 -4.00 20.02 -3.27
C LEU A 723 -4.45 21.41 -2.80
N ASP A 724 -3.77 21.96 -1.79
CA ASP A 724 -4.08 23.25 -1.21
C ASP A 724 -3.79 24.38 -2.22
N GLU A 725 -2.62 24.41 -2.86
CA GLU A 725 -2.27 25.37 -3.93
C GLU A 725 -3.31 25.35 -5.06
N LYS A 726 -3.67 24.16 -5.54
CA LYS A 726 -4.68 23.99 -6.57
C LYS A 726 -6.05 24.55 -6.16
N ASP A 727 -6.43 24.45 -4.89
CA ASP A 727 -7.68 25.02 -4.40
C ASP A 727 -7.69 26.55 -4.50
N PHE A 728 -6.57 27.20 -4.16
CA PHE A 728 -6.43 28.66 -4.25
C PHE A 728 -6.29 29.15 -5.69
N GLU A 729 -5.57 28.44 -6.56
CA GLU A 729 -5.53 28.76 -7.99
C GLU A 729 -6.92 28.67 -8.64
N SER A 730 -7.65 27.59 -8.33
CA SER A 730 -9.00 27.37 -8.82
C SER A 730 -9.96 28.47 -8.34
N ALA A 731 -9.79 28.89 -7.08
CA ALA A 731 -10.51 30.01 -6.49
C ALA A 731 -10.23 31.34 -7.22
N ALA A 732 -8.96 31.64 -7.52
CA ALA A 732 -8.57 32.83 -8.25
C ALA A 732 -9.16 32.86 -9.67
N ILE A 733 -9.13 31.70 -10.37
CA ILE A 733 -9.75 31.54 -11.69
C ILE A 733 -11.27 31.75 -11.61
N TYR A 734 -11.94 31.17 -10.61
CA TYR A 734 -13.37 31.37 -10.41
C TYR A 734 -13.71 32.84 -10.16
N LYS A 735 -12.99 33.53 -9.28
CA LYS A 735 -13.21 34.96 -9.01
C LYS A 735 -12.97 35.84 -10.23
N LYS A 736 -11.95 35.53 -11.05
CA LYS A 736 -11.55 36.33 -12.21
C LYS A 736 -12.44 36.09 -13.44
N PHE A 737 -12.84 34.85 -13.70
CA PHE A 737 -13.50 34.45 -14.94
C PHE A 737 -14.88 33.83 -14.75
N ASN A 738 -15.34 33.66 -13.50
CA ASN A 738 -16.57 32.96 -13.14
C ASN A 738 -16.65 31.53 -13.70
N ILE A 739 -15.50 30.87 -13.89
CA ILE A 739 -15.42 29.49 -14.38
C ILE A 739 -15.49 28.53 -13.18
N PRO A 740 -16.61 27.80 -12.99
CA PRO A 740 -16.73 26.89 -11.87
C PRO A 740 -15.82 25.67 -12.07
N TYR A 741 -15.18 25.20 -11.01
CA TYR A 741 -14.30 24.03 -11.06
C TYR A 741 -15.02 22.73 -11.48
N ALA A 742 -16.35 22.64 -11.30
CA ALA A 742 -17.13 21.48 -11.67
C ALA A 742 -18.37 21.88 -12.47
N TYR A 743 -18.77 21.04 -13.43
CA TYR A 743 -20.00 21.20 -14.22
C TYR A 743 -21.29 21.19 -13.38
N ARG A 744 -21.23 20.71 -12.14
CA ARG A 744 -22.37 20.68 -11.23
C ARG A 744 -22.31 21.88 -10.28
N PRO A 745 -23.45 22.53 -10.01
CA PRO A 745 -23.47 23.66 -9.10
C PRO A 745 -23.15 23.18 -7.66
N ALA A 746 -22.28 23.95 -7.01
CA ALA A 746 -21.64 23.62 -5.74
C ALA A 746 -22.19 24.44 -4.56
N SER A 747 -23.28 25.18 -4.79
CA SER A 747 -23.91 26.07 -3.81
C SER A 747 -24.33 25.30 -2.55
N ILE A 748 -24.53 26.04 -1.46
CA ILE A 748 -25.02 25.47 -0.20
C ILE A 748 -26.38 24.79 -0.42
N GLN A 749 -27.26 25.40 -1.22
CA GLN A 749 -28.59 24.85 -1.56
C GLN A 749 -28.47 23.49 -2.27
N ASP A 750 -27.58 23.38 -3.25
CA ASP A 750 -27.35 22.11 -3.97
C ASP A 750 -26.74 21.04 -3.06
N ARG A 751 -25.91 21.44 -2.10
CA ARG A 751 -25.35 20.53 -1.09
C ARG A 751 -26.45 19.97 -0.19
N TYR A 752 -27.38 20.81 0.26
CA TYR A 752 -28.56 20.37 1.03
C TYR A 752 -29.42 19.41 0.20
N ALA A 753 -29.80 19.77 -1.03
CA ALA A 753 -30.60 18.92 -1.90
C ALA A 753 -29.98 17.52 -2.09
N ARG A 754 -28.66 17.45 -2.29
CA ARG A 754 -27.92 16.17 -2.42
C ARG A 754 -27.83 15.40 -1.11
N SER A 755 -27.73 16.09 0.03
CA SER A 755 -27.74 15.44 1.35
C SER A 755 -29.10 14.77 1.58
N THR A 756 -30.18 15.50 1.37
CA THR A 756 -31.56 14.99 1.47
C THR A 756 -31.79 13.82 0.52
N MET A 757 -31.33 13.90 -0.73
CA MET A 757 -31.47 12.79 -1.69
C MET A 757 -30.70 11.53 -1.26
N ARG A 758 -29.50 11.69 -0.68
CA ARG A 758 -28.74 10.56 -0.12
C ARG A 758 -29.43 9.93 1.08
N GLU A 759 -30.03 10.74 1.95
CA GLU A 759 -30.82 10.27 3.08
C GLU A 759 -32.04 9.47 2.60
N ILE A 760 -32.81 10.01 1.66
CA ILE A 760 -33.95 9.33 1.02
C ILE A 760 -33.50 7.99 0.41
N THR A 761 -32.40 7.98 -0.35
CA THR A 761 -31.88 6.76 -0.98
C THR A 761 -31.46 5.72 0.06
N THR A 762 -30.84 6.16 1.17
CA THR A 762 -30.42 5.27 2.26
C THR A 762 -31.63 4.66 2.97
N ILE A 763 -32.67 5.47 3.23
CA ILE A 763 -33.94 5.02 3.80
C ILE A 763 -34.60 4.00 2.87
N GLN A 764 -34.66 4.28 1.56
CA GLN A 764 -35.23 3.37 0.57
C GLN A 764 -34.45 2.05 0.47
N LYS A 765 -33.11 2.10 0.50
CA LYS A 765 -32.26 0.91 0.50
C LYS A 765 -32.51 0.04 1.74
N ARG A 766 -32.58 0.65 2.93
CA ARG A 766 -32.89 -0.06 4.18
C ARG A 766 -34.29 -0.66 4.17
N ARG A 767 -35.31 0.04 3.64
CA ARG A 767 -36.66 -0.51 3.48
C ARG A 767 -36.65 -1.79 2.62
N ARG A 768 -35.96 -1.77 1.48
CA ARG A 768 -35.80 -2.96 0.61
C ARG A 768 -35.08 -4.12 1.31
N GLU A 769 -34.05 -3.82 2.10
CA GLU A 769 -33.34 -4.85 2.88
C GLU A 769 -34.24 -5.46 3.97
N THR A 770 -35.13 -4.66 4.56
CA THR A 770 -36.10 -5.12 5.57
C THR A 770 -37.24 -5.95 4.94
N GLU A 771 -37.73 -5.55 3.76
CA GLU A 771 -38.75 -6.28 2.99
C GLU A 771 -38.21 -7.62 2.43
N SER A 772 -36.92 -7.72 2.10
CA SER A 772 -36.31 -8.96 1.60
C SER A 772 -36.20 -10.09 2.65
N PHE A 773 -36.37 -9.76 3.94
CA PHE A 773 -36.33 -10.73 5.04
C PHE A 773 -37.71 -11.29 5.41
N SER A 774 -38.80 -10.74 4.86
CA SER A 774 -40.18 -11.19 5.11
C SER A 774 -40.76 -12.14 4.06
N ASP A 775 -40.04 -12.44 2.98
CA ASP A 775 -40.53 -13.29 1.86
C ASP A 775 -40.17 -14.79 2.03
N PHE A 776 -40.38 -15.36 3.21
CA PHE A 776 -40.49 -16.82 3.38
C PHE A 776 -41.94 -17.19 3.71
N PRO A 777 -42.67 -17.88 2.82
CA PRO A 777 -44.05 -18.29 3.08
C PRO A 777 -44.08 -19.33 4.21
N ILE A 778 -44.79 -19.02 5.30
CA ILE A 778 -45.17 -20.01 6.30
C ILE A 778 -46.17 -20.97 5.63
N PRO A 779 -45.96 -22.31 5.68
CA PRO A 779 -46.93 -23.25 5.14
C PRO A 779 -48.25 -23.15 5.90
N SER A 780 -49.33 -22.96 5.16
CA SER A 780 -50.71 -22.99 5.65
C SER A 780 -51.08 -24.37 6.20
N PRO A 781 -51.86 -24.43 7.29
CA PRO A 781 -52.77 -25.53 7.55
C PRO A 781 -54.20 -25.15 7.12
N SER A 782 -54.74 -25.86 6.15
CA SER A 782 -56.17 -25.89 5.83
C SER A 782 -56.87 -27.02 6.63
N PRO A 783 -58.20 -27.16 6.65
CA PRO A 783 -59.29 -26.17 6.66
C PRO A 783 -60.31 -26.44 7.81
N THR A 784 -61.02 -25.42 8.29
CA THR A 784 -62.30 -25.63 9.01
C THR A 784 -63.33 -24.59 8.59
N PHE A 785 -64.52 -25.09 8.31
CA PHE A 785 -65.69 -24.47 7.68
C PHE A 785 -66.55 -23.63 8.66
N ASP A 786 -67.31 -22.69 8.07
CA ASP A 786 -68.59 -22.07 8.47
C ASP A 786 -68.64 -21.09 9.67
N TYR A 787 -69.39 -19.97 9.70
CA TYR A 787 -70.58 -19.52 8.94
C TYR A 787 -70.76 -17.97 9.01
N ALA A 788 -71.34 -17.40 7.95
CA ALA A 788 -72.03 -16.11 7.69
C ALA A 788 -72.02 -14.90 8.68
N SER A 789 -71.85 -13.67 8.13
CA SER A 789 -72.99 -12.75 7.80
C SER A 789 -72.56 -11.35 7.29
N SER A 790 -73.00 -11.04 6.05
CA SER A 790 -73.54 -9.76 5.51
C SER A 790 -72.85 -8.39 5.73
N SER A 791 -72.51 -7.69 4.63
CA SER A 791 -73.33 -6.60 4.06
C SER A 791 -72.52 -5.63 3.16
N ASN A 792 -72.96 -5.52 1.88
CA ASN A 792 -73.01 -4.32 0.99
C ASN A 792 -71.71 -3.51 0.69
N GLN A 793 -71.40 -3.06 -0.53
CA GLN A 793 -72.08 -2.95 -1.82
C GLN A 793 -71.03 -2.55 -2.90
N LEU A 794 -71.11 -3.20 -4.09
CA LEU A 794 -71.07 -2.69 -5.49
C LEU A 794 -70.21 -1.44 -5.81
N GLY A 795 -69.42 -1.29 -6.88
CA GLY A 795 -69.20 -1.99 -8.16
C GLY A 795 -68.83 -0.92 -9.24
N ILE A 796 -67.66 -0.98 -9.90
CA ILE A 796 -67.42 -1.23 -11.36
C ILE A 796 -67.86 -0.08 -12.34
N PRO A 797 -67.27 0.21 -13.54
CA PRO A 797 -65.89 0.13 -14.10
C PRO A 797 -65.47 1.22 -15.18
N SER A 798 -64.21 1.13 -15.64
CA SER A 798 -63.62 1.20 -17.02
C SER A 798 -64.12 2.11 -18.19
N SER A 799 -63.10 2.72 -18.84
CA SER A 799 -62.84 2.98 -20.29
C SER A 799 -63.61 4.03 -21.12
N ALA A 800 -62.85 4.99 -21.71
CA ALA A 800 -62.98 5.56 -23.08
C ALA A 800 -61.84 6.60 -23.30
N VAL A 801 -60.90 6.43 -24.25
CA VAL A 801 -60.91 6.81 -25.69
C VAL A 801 -60.50 8.29 -25.95
N SER A 802 -59.30 8.43 -26.56
CA SER A 802 -58.77 9.44 -27.51
C SER A 802 -59.23 10.90 -27.52
N GLU A 803 -58.27 11.84 -27.56
CA GLU A 803 -58.11 12.76 -28.70
C GLU A 803 -56.77 13.51 -28.67
N ALA A 804 -56.35 13.91 -29.88
CA ALA A 804 -55.01 14.33 -30.28
C ALA A 804 -54.87 15.85 -30.43
N ARG A 805 -53.61 16.34 -30.41
CA ARG A 805 -52.97 17.31 -31.35
C ARG A 805 -51.70 17.91 -30.70
N GLU A 806 -50.50 17.72 -31.27
CA GLU A 806 -49.89 18.51 -32.36
C GLU A 806 -49.55 19.95 -31.91
N LEU A 807 -48.39 20.56 -32.10
CA LEU A 807 -47.16 20.35 -32.91
C LEU A 807 -46.11 21.35 -32.34
N SER A 808 -44.83 20.99 -32.15
CA SER A 808 -43.68 21.28 -33.04
C SER A 808 -43.26 22.78 -33.05
N GLN A 809 -42.01 23.22 -32.92
CA GLN A 809 -40.77 22.91 -33.65
C GLN A 809 -39.65 23.78 -33.04
N TYR A 810 -38.39 23.32 -33.00
CA TYR A 810 -37.41 23.74 -34.01
C TYR A 810 -36.08 23.01 -33.85
N SER A 811 -35.66 22.50 -34.99
CA SER A 811 -34.50 21.67 -35.32
C SER A 811 -33.26 22.55 -35.53
N SER A 812 -32.07 21.94 -35.48
CA SER A 812 -31.17 21.97 -36.64
C SER A 812 -30.07 20.92 -36.53
N SER A 813 -29.58 20.56 -37.70
CA SER A 813 -29.16 19.26 -38.16
C SER A 813 -27.87 19.37 -38.97
N GLY A 814 -27.16 18.26 -39.13
CA GLY A 814 -26.22 18.01 -40.23
C GLY A 814 -25.76 16.55 -40.16
N SER A 815 -26.47 15.58 -40.77
CA SER A 815 -26.37 15.10 -42.18
C SER A 815 -24.94 14.79 -42.62
N ALA A 816 -24.60 13.73 -43.34
CA ALA A 816 -25.23 12.48 -43.80
C ALA A 816 -24.17 11.80 -44.69
N ARG A 817 -24.17 10.46 -44.82
CA ARG A 817 -24.25 9.77 -46.12
C ARG A 817 -24.16 8.23 -46.00
N SER A 818 -24.90 7.61 -46.91
CA SER A 818 -25.34 6.23 -47.03
C SER A 818 -24.85 5.58 -48.33
N GLY A 819 -24.85 4.24 -48.41
CA GLY A 819 -24.88 3.43 -49.65
C GLY A 819 -24.25 2.03 -49.45
N SER A 820 -25.02 0.96 -49.17
CA SER A 820 -25.69 -0.02 -50.09
C SER A 820 -24.77 -1.15 -50.62
N LEU A 821 -24.72 -2.36 -50.00
CA LEU A 821 -25.43 -3.66 -50.30
C LEU A 821 -24.80 -4.52 -51.44
N PRO A 822 -25.02 -5.87 -51.61
CA PRO A 822 -25.50 -6.95 -50.71
C PRO A 822 -24.84 -8.38 -50.89
N SER A 823 -25.31 -9.35 -50.08
CA SER A 823 -25.41 -10.83 -50.31
C SER A 823 -24.36 -11.79 -49.72
N ARG A 824 -24.75 -12.63 -48.74
CA ARG A 824 -24.86 -14.11 -48.90
C ARG A 824 -25.57 -14.77 -47.70
N SER A 825 -26.30 -15.84 -47.99
CA SER A 825 -27.22 -16.56 -47.12
C SER A 825 -26.57 -17.62 -46.20
N LYS A 826 -27.11 -17.69 -44.97
CA LYS A 826 -27.37 -18.86 -44.10
C LYS A 826 -26.24 -19.88 -43.84
N PHE A 827 -25.61 -19.76 -42.67
CA PHE A 827 -25.30 -20.90 -41.80
C PHE A 827 -25.85 -20.66 -40.39
N LYS A 828 -26.53 -21.67 -39.84
CA LYS A 828 -27.10 -21.69 -38.49
C LYS A 828 -25.99 -21.59 -37.43
N ARG A 829 -26.07 -20.62 -36.52
CA ARG A 829 -25.36 -20.66 -35.23
C ARG A 829 -26.35 -20.91 -34.11
N HIS A 830 -26.20 -22.07 -33.47
CA HIS A 830 -26.79 -22.37 -32.17
C HIS A 830 -26.22 -21.42 -31.09
N LYS A 831 -27.06 -21.12 -30.11
CA LYS A 831 -26.87 -20.23 -28.95
C LYS A 831 -25.46 -20.26 -28.34
N SER A 832 -24.74 -19.14 -28.38
CA SER A 832 -23.69 -18.83 -27.39
C SER A 832 -24.34 -18.11 -26.21
N LEU A 833 -24.28 -18.75 -25.05
CA LEU A 833 -24.72 -18.22 -23.76
C LEU A 833 -23.82 -17.04 -23.32
N ASN A 834 -24.46 -15.97 -22.86
CA ASN A 834 -23.87 -14.86 -22.12
C ASN A 834 -22.99 -15.33 -20.94
N PRO A 835 -21.78 -14.78 -20.74
CA PRO A 835 -21.11 -14.81 -19.45
C PRO A 835 -21.36 -13.49 -18.71
N HIS A 836 -22.59 -13.29 -18.22
CA HIS A 836 -22.86 -12.42 -17.08
C HIS A 836 -23.33 -13.29 -15.92
N ARG A 837 -22.36 -13.79 -15.15
CA ARG A 837 -22.57 -14.32 -13.79
C ARG A 837 -21.29 -14.20 -12.98
N THR A 838 -20.89 -12.96 -12.68
CA THR A 838 -19.96 -12.65 -11.60
C THR A 838 -20.72 -12.75 -10.27
N GLN A 839 -20.81 -13.97 -9.72
CA GLN A 839 -21.21 -14.17 -8.33
C GLN A 839 -19.98 -14.04 -7.42
N ASN A 840 -20.07 -13.12 -6.45
CA ASN A 840 -19.49 -13.13 -5.10
C ASN A 840 -18.09 -13.74 -4.88
N THR A 841 -17.04 -13.02 -5.25
CA THR A 841 -15.67 -13.28 -4.75
C THR A 841 -15.02 -12.08 -4.04
N SER A 842 -15.68 -10.91 -3.98
CA SER A 842 -15.18 -9.73 -3.26
C SER A 842 -15.48 -9.71 -1.75
N GLY A 843 -16.52 -10.43 -1.30
CA GLY A 843 -16.91 -10.49 0.13
C GLY A 843 -15.95 -11.31 1.00
N HIS A 844 -15.54 -12.50 0.53
CA HIS A 844 -14.72 -13.40 1.33
C HIS A 844 -13.28 -12.90 1.59
N ALA A 845 -12.72 -12.06 0.71
CA ALA A 845 -11.41 -11.45 0.93
C ALA A 845 -11.45 -10.30 1.94
N GLN A 846 -12.57 -9.55 2.01
CA GLN A 846 -12.77 -8.49 3.01
C GLN A 846 -13.08 -9.09 4.39
N ASP A 847 -13.91 -10.12 4.46
CA ASP A 847 -14.26 -10.79 5.73
C ASP A 847 -13.05 -11.51 6.36
N SER A 848 -12.16 -12.09 5.54
CA SER A 848 -10.93 -12.75 6.02
C SER A 848 -9.90 -11.75 6.57
N LEU A 849 -9.85 -10.55 6.01
CA LEU A 849 -8.97 -9.48 6.48
C LEU A 849 -9.52 -8.83 7.76
N GLU A 850 -10.83 -8.63 7.84
CA GLU A 850 -11.52 -8.07 9.00
C GLU A 850 -11.49 -9.03 10.20
N ALA A 851 -11.63 -10.34 9.97
CA ALA A 851 -11.43 -11.38 11.00
C ALA A 851 -9.98 -11.42 11.52
N ARG A 852 -8.99 -11.21 10.65
CA ARG A 852 -7.57 -11.08 11.04
C ARG A 852 -7.32 -9.81 11.86
N PHE A 853 -7.96 -8.69 11.52
CA PHE A 853 -7.88 -7.46 12.32
C PHE A 853 -8.54 -7.62 13.70
N GLN A 854 -9.69 -8.29 13.78
CA GLN A 854 -10.35 -8.58 15.06
C GLN A 854 -9.51 -9.52 15.94
N ALA A 855 -8.84 -10.52 15.37
CA ALA A 855 -7.96 -11.40 16.12
C ALA A 855 -6.74 -10.67 16.72
N VAL A 856 -6.16 -9.71 15.99
CA VAL A 856 -5.05 -8.88 16.49
C VAL A 856 -5.53 -7.90 17.57
N ASP A 857 -6.74 -7.34 17.42
CA ASP A 857 -7.34 -6.45 18.42
C ASP A 857 -7.67 -7.19 19.73
N ILE A 858 -8.07 -8.46 19.65
CA ILE A 858 -8.27 -9.33 20.84
C ILE A 858 -6.93 -9.58 21.53
N LEU A 859 -5.88 -9.95 20.80
CA LEU A 859 -4.55 -10.15 21.37
C LEU A 859 -4.00 -8.86 22.02
N ARG A 860 -4.23 -7.70 21.42
CA ARG A 860 -3.84 -6.41 21.99
C ARG A 860 -4.58 -6.11 23.29
N ARG A 861 -5.89 -6.37 23.37
CA ARG A 861 -6.67 -6.22 24.61
C ARG A 861 -6.23 -7.20 25.70
N GLU A 862 -5.82 -8.41 25.33
CA GLU A 862 -5.27 -9.39 26.28
C GLU A 862 -3.90 -8.96 26.84
N GLU A 863 -3.10 -8.26 26.03
CA GLU A 863 -1.79 -7.74 26.44
C GLU A 863 -1.91 -6.46 27.28
N GLU A 864 -2.82 -5.55 26.90
CA GLU A 864 -3.22 -4.39 27.72
C GLU A 864 -3.77 -4.84 29.09
N ALA A 865 -4.61 -5.89 29.13
CA ALA A 865 -5.12 -6.46 30.38
C ALA A 865 -4.01 -7.10 31.23
N ARG A 866 -3.00 -7.73 30.61
CA ARG A 866 -1.83 -8.27 31.32
C ARG A 866 -0.95 -7.17 31.91
N ALA A 867 -0.71 -6.09 31.18
CA ALA A 867 0.04 -4.94 31.68
C ALA A 867 -0.66 -4.25 32.85
N LEU A 868 -1.99 -4.07 32.77
CA LEU A 868 -2.80 -3.55 33.87
C LEU A 868 -2.79 -4.46 35.10
N LYS A 869 -2.75 -5.79 34.90
CA LYS A 869 -2.64 -6.74 36.01
C LYS A 869 -1.28 -6.63 36.71
N LEU A 870 -0.18 -6.60 35.94
CA LEU A 870 1.17 -6.37 36.48
C LEU A 870 1.28 -5.07 37.27
N GLN A 871 0.67 -3.99 36.76
CA GLN A 871 0.69 -2.69 37.44
C GLN A 871 -0.16 -2.67 38.72
N ASN A 872 -1.22 -3.48 38.80
CA ASN A 872 -1.99 -3.65 40.02
C ASN A 872 -1.24 -4.52 41.04
N ASP A 873 -0.60 -5.60 40.60
CA ASP A 873 0.20 -6.48 41.44
C ASP A 873 1.40 -5.72 42.06
N GLU A 874 2.03 -4.82 41.29
CA GLU A 874 3.10 -3.95 41.77
C GLU A 874 2.61 -2.96 42.84
N LYS A 875 1.44 -2.33 42.64
CA LYS A 875 0.83 -1.45 43.65
C LYS A 875 0.40 -2.21 44.90
N GLU A 876 -0.03 -3.46 44.76
CA GLU A 876 -0.42 -4.29 45.90
C GLU A 876 0.80 -4.67 46.75
N LEU A 877 1.92 -5.02 46.11
CA LEU A 877 3.22 -5.20 46.78
C LEU A 877 3.69 -3.93 47.49
N GLU A 878 3.58 -2.77 46.83
CA GLU A 878 3.98 -1.49 47.41
C GLU A 878 3.11 -1.10 48.63
N LEU A 879 1.80 -1.39 48.58
CA LEU A 879 0.89 -1.25 49.71
C LEU A 879 1.21 -2.23 50.84
N GLU A 880 1.62 -3.44 50.52
CA GLU A 880 1.97 -4.47 51.49
C GLU A 880 3.30 -4.17 52.19
N GLU A 881 4.30 -3.67 51.47
CA GLU A 881 5.53 -3.12 52.05
C GLU A 881 5.24 -1.92 52.96
N ARG A 882 4.37 -1.01 52.52
CA ARG A 882 3.97 0.16 53.33
C ARG A 882 3.24 -0.26 54.60
N ARG A 883 2.40 -1.31 54.55
CA ARG A 883 1.75 -1.90 55.73
C ARG A 883 2.75 -2.57 56.67
N ARG A 884 3.77 -3.27 56.14
CA ARG A 884 4.84 -3.86 56.96
C ARG A 884 5.70 -2.79 57.66
N ARG A 885 5.98 -1.66 57.02
CA ARG A 885 6.70 -0.52 57.63
C ARG A 885 5.88 0.26 58.66
N LEU A 886 4.56 0.11 58.67
CA LEU A 886 3.68 0.75 59.66
C LEU A 886 3.37 -0.16 60.86
N ASN A 887 3.60 -1.48 60.73
CA ASN A 887 3.31 -2.49 61.75
C ASN A 887 4.56 -3.11 62.38
N GLY A 888 5.76 -2.71 61.94
CA GLY A 888 7.05 -2.98 62.61
C GLY A 888 7.65 -1.66 63.03
#